data_AF-A0A6J0BS67-F1
#
_entry.id   AF-A0A6J0BS67-F1
#
_cell.length_a   1.000
_cell.length_b   1.000
_cell.length_c   1.000
_cell.angle_alpha   90.00
_cell.angle_beta   90.00
_cell.angle_gamma   90.00
#
_symmetry.space_group_name_H-M   'P 1'
#
loop_
_entity.id
_entity.type
_entity.pdbx_description
1 polymer ?
#
loop_
_entity_poly.entity_id
_entity_poly.type
_entity_poly.pdbx_seq_one_letter_code
_entity_poly.pdbx_strand_id
1 'polypeptide(L)'
;MALIHDVLTELGWGDGFHVPVANEENKRLEEEIDRKTKYKSSLSLELDSVTRRIDTIKKHIGNVALEHENNQKLLTAHSMQLDSEDHLFRLCNSTNSKLCQEVRQYDKERNDVIQRIQSKKCELSKLTERLEELKKNAKFDKDQLVQWEEALRRGQEDNQLIERYMKTDSQKFKELELRRQKLQTQVECCRQTVVTAVNGVFEMENVMDRTARLYGDALKERQQLISQWTQSVLVLKQRDDEIHKALREIDKLREVAREKMEVLQESEKFIENQVKNNKLLEEQIRKLEKKLVAIKDERLRLSENFNTYTTELHMYKKMLAHAAQRTQSVRVKRKRAQAEIENRNRKLEEWRKQIQELKETYDEIDDRRTNIAERTKQLENMIEKEEKFQSLINKEINRIQGMNMRSTSQISELEGEIKTLELQIENERKKVEVLEILHVKERRKLKEKIDSAYHRDFEIQKGRMKLGHLSGVEQDGAELEKKEKTIEELGKCLTDKNDLLKLLQSQIKTLEHDMKKLSTHIANDEAQLKLLKNKKQDQVLLMEGGEKHLKVARARNEETQVNENILRLRIYQAERTVSNINNKVYNLEKYKLEIQATMQEREAEIKAQKEALAMRKKTASTETSELRMAIAERKTRIQQLQTRYDKLMSCLGTTADGEPLTTTYIKIKSAQEKYALQEQGDKLDESIRKTECEIQSMENTLRIVNASNDKYKKSLGLVEERGPEQMEQERLGEEMYNEMERFRYRRAQLVQAKADIEVMKDSYKQLLEDIEKANDKETCKKRFLETLKHQISDQLEKQLRADKSLHKVYKDIQNKKLCADDSLILMQEKDIAIRELEEQNGLALQHITELTVRHAEAEPYIKKLLSDKNMVLPCTNYLKPSPTSSRCHSSTSSISTKMATRKSENVFSTLCPSTESLGSIVNIQANFEDTSLHGKAKRCTDPSTRPKKPISQCSTQSSSSDKSGLAKKK
;
A
#
# COMPACT_ATOMS: atom_id res chain seq x y z
N MET A 1 111.21 -128.32 20.87
CA MET A 1 110.05 -128.42 21.78
C MET A 1 109.68 -129.85 22.14
N ALA A 2 109.73 -130.85 21.24
CA ALA A 2 109.40 -132.25 21.58
C ALA A 2 110.16 -132.80 22.81
N LEU A 3 111.50 -132.80 22.78
CA LEU A 3 112.38 -133.38 23.83
C LEU A 3 112.18 -132.87 25.28
N ILE A 4 111.39 -131.82 25.52
CA ILE A 4 111.16 -131.29 26.88
C ILE A 4 109.88 -131.86 27.50
N HIS A 5 108.90 -132.28 26.69
CA HIS A 5 107.62 -132.74 27.22
C HIS A 5 107.74 -134.09 27.93
N ASP A 6 108.46 -135.02 27.30
CA ASP A 6 108.52 -136.44 27.64
C ASP A 6 109.25 -136.67 28.97
N VAL A 7 110.40 -136.01 29.14
CA VAL A 7 111.25 -136.02 30.36
C VAL A 7 110.46 -135.59 31.60
N LEU A 8 109.53 -134.65 31.46
CA LEU A 8 108.68 -134.20 32.58
C LEU A 8 107.58 -135.21 32.97
N THR A 9 107.28 -136.18 32.11
CA THR A 9 106.30 -137.24 32.37
C THR A 9 106.95 -138.47 33.00
N GLU A 10 108.17 -138.85 32.59
CA GLU A 10 108.91 -139.96 33.21
C GLU A 10 109.27 -139.70 34.69
N LEU A 11 109.39 -138.44 35.09
CA LEU A 11 109.67 -138.02 36.47
C LEU A 11 108.41 -137.99 37.39
N GLY A 12 107.25 -138.43 36.91
CA GLY A 12 106.02 -138.52 37.71
C GLY A 12 105.28 -137.19 37.93
N TRP A 13 105.72 -136.10 37.30
CA TRP A 13 105.11 -134.76 37.38
C TRP A 13 104.16 -134.48 36.19
N GLY A 14 103.39 -135.51 35.83
CA GLY A 14 102.50 -135.48 34.66
C GLY A 14 101.07 -135.04 34.95
N ASP A 15 100.57 -135.22 36.19
CA ASP A 15 99.17 -135.04 36.54
C ASP A 15 98.99 -134.55 37.99
N GLY A 16 97.94 -133.77 38.25
CA GLY A 16 97.66 -133.18 39.57
C GLY A 16 98.54 -131.98 39.97
N PHE A 17 98.46 -131.58 41.24
CA PHE A 17 99.05 -130.34 41.79
C PHE A 17 100.54 -130.44 42.17
N HIS A 18 101.19 -131.59 41.99
CA HIS A 18 102.53 -131.86 42.50
C HIS A 18 103.65 -131.18 41.68
N VAL A 19 104.38 -130.27 42.33
CA VAL A 19 105.43 -129.45 41.72
C VAL A 19 106.82 -130.10 41.90
N PRO A 20 107.71 -130.09 40.88
CA PRO A 20 109.05 -130.70 40.92
C PRO A 20 109.96 -130.41 42.12
N VAL A 21 109.82 -129.25 42.76
CA VAL A 21 110.67 -128.79 43.87
C VAL A 21 109.79 -128.18 44.97
N ALA A 22 108.89 -128.98 45.56
CA ALA A 22 108.01 -128.56 46.64
C ALA A 22 108.63 -128.81 48.04
N ASN A 23 108.89 -127.73 48.78
CA ASN A 23 109.33 -127.71 50.18
C ASN A 23 108.20 -128.07 51.16
N GLU A 24 108.55 -128.54 52.37
CA GLU A 24 107.61 -129.14 53.35
C GLU A 24 106.40 -128.25 53.71
N GLU A 25 106.58 -126.94 53.75
CA GLU A 25 105.53 -125.98 54.09
C GLU A 25 104.34 -126.07 53.11
N ASN A 26 104.62 -126.32 51.83
CA ASN A 26 103.58 -126.46 50.81
C ASN A 26 102.74 -127.72 51.02
N LYS A 27 103.32 -128.83 51.50
CA LYS A 27 102.56 -130.04 51.87
C LYS A 27 101.64 -129.81 53.07
N ARG A 28 102.01 -128.94 54.01
CA ARG A 28 101.15 -128.59 55.15
C ARG A 28 99.98 -127.68 54.75
N LEU A 29 100.16 -126.85 53.71
CA LEU A 29 99.10 -126.01 53.15
C LEU A 29 98.02 -126.85 52.44
N GLU A 30 98.40 -127.94 51.76
CA GLU A 30 97.45 -128.92 51.20
C GLU A 30 96.51 -129.48 52.30
N GLU A 31 97.06 -129.88 53.45
CA GLU A 31 96.26 -130.35 54.61
C GLU A 31 95.41 -129.26 55.31
N GLU A 32 95.72 -127.97 55.16
CA GLU A 32 94.90 -126.90 55.75
C GLU A 32 93.67 -126.60 54.89
N ILE A 33 93.80 -126.64 53.55
CA ILE A 33 92.68 -126.46 52.61
C ILE A 33 91.54 -127.44 52.93
N ASP A 34 91.89 -128.71 53.20
CA ASP A 34 90.97 -129.80 53.55
C ASP A 34 90.28 -129.66 54.92
N ARG A 35 90.74 -128.72 55.75
CA ARG A 35 90.08 -128.29 56.99
C ARG A 35 89.16 -127.09 56.77
N LYS A 36 89.55 -126.13 55.91
CA LYS A 36 88.71 -124.97 55.57
C LYS A 36 87.43 -125.37 54.82
N THR A 37 87.50 -126.36 53.92
CA THR A 37 86.33 -126.87 53.18
C THR A 37 85.23 -127.39 54.10
N LYS A 38 85.59 -128.08 55.20
CA LYS A 38 84.65 -128.60 56.22
C LYS A 38 84.03 -127.50 57.09
N TYR A 39 84.67 -126.33 57.22
CA TYR A 39 84.10 -125.18 57.93
C TYR A 39 83.09 -124.40 57.06
N LYS A 40 83.26 -124.42 55.73
CA LYS A 40 82.36 -123.71 54.78
C LYS A 40 80.92 -124.23 54.83
N SER A 41 80.71 -125.51 55.11
CA SER A 41 79.37 -126.12 55.10
C SER A 41 78.50 -125.73 56.31
N SER A 42 79.08 -125.45 57.48
CA SER A 42 78.29 -125.08 58.67
C SER A 42 77.67 -123.69 58.53
N LEU A 43 78.42 -122.69 58.02
CA LEU A 43 77.91 -121.34 57.77
C LEU A 43 76.72 -121.33 56.78
N SER A 44 76.64 -122.31 55.88
CA SER A 44 75.54 -122.40 54.91
C SER A 44 74.19 -122.65 55.58
N LEU A 45 74.15 -123.36 56.73
CA LEU A 45 72.91 -123.65 57.45
C LEU A 45 72.38 -122.44 58.23
N GLU A 46 73.27 -121.55 58.70
CA GLU A 46 72.86 -120.32 59.36
C GLU A 46 72.24 -119.32 58.38
N LEU A 47 72.79 -119.22 57.16
CA LEU A 47 72.31 -118.35 56.09
C LEU A 47 70.85 -118.66 55.67
N ASP A 48 70.49 -119.94 55.60
CA ASP A 48 69.12 -120.40 55.34
C ASP A 48 68.12 -119.90 56.38
N SER A 49 68.53 -119.85 57.66
CA SER A 49 67.65 -119.40 58.75
C SER A 49 67.32 -117.90 58.65
N VAL A 50 68.31 -117.08 58.28
CA VAL A 50 68.16 -115.64 58.07
C VAL A 50 67.30 -115.35 56.85
N THR A 51 67.49 -116.11 55.76
CA THR A 51 66.75 -115.95 54.50
C THR A 51 65.23 -116.11 54.71
N ARG A 52 64.80 -117.13 55.47
CA ARG A 52 63.37 -117.35 55.80
C ARG A 52 62.75 -116.18 56.56
N ARG A 53 63.51 -115.50 57.43
CA ARG A 53 63.08 -114.31 58.18
C ARG A 53 62.97 -113.06 57.29
N ILE A 54 63.81 -112.95 56.27
CA ILE A 54 63.72 -111.87 55.27
C ILE A 54 62.42 -112.01 54.45
N ASP A 55 62.04 -113.24 54.08
CA ASP A 55 60.86 -113.46 53.23
C ASP A 55 59.51 -113.20 53.93
N THR A 56 59.42 -113.35 55.26
CA THR A 56 58.22 -112.91 56.00
C THR A 56 58.10 -111.38 56.03
N ILE A 57 59.22 -110.67 56.14
CA ILE A 57 59.25 -109.20 56.09
C ILE A 57 58.87 -108.70 54.68
N LYS A 58 59.39 -109.31 53.60
CA LYS A 58 58.98 -109.00 52.22
C LYS A 58 57.46 -109.10 52.02
N LYS A 59 56.82 -110.14 52.57
CA LYS A 59 55.35 -110.30 52.50
C LYS A 59 54.60 -109.18 53.21
N HIS A 60 55.07 -108.74 54.37
CA HIS A 60 54.47 -107.59 55.08
C HIS A 60 54.61 -106.28 54.28
N ILE A 61 55.78 -106.04 53.67
CA ILE A 61 56.01 -104.87 52.80
C ILE A 61 55.05 -104.88 51.59
N GLY A 62 54.79 -106.05 50.98
CA GLY A 62 53.81 -106.19 49.90
C GLY A 62 52.39 -105.75 50.30
N ASN A 63 51.94 -106.13 51.51
CA ASN A 63 50.63 -105.69 52.02
C ASN A 63 50.59 -104.17 52.25
N VAL A 64 51.67 -103.58 52.78
CA VAL A 64 51.75 -102.11 52.99
C VAL A 64 51.78 -101.36 51.65
N ALA A 65 52.40 -101.92 50.61
CA ALA A 65 52.38 -101.34 49.27
C ALA A 65 50.96 -101.35 48.65
N LEU A 66 50.20 -102.44 48.84
CA LEU A 66 48.79 -102.52 48.41
C LEU A 66 47.91 -101.48 49.13
N GLU A 67 48.06 -101.33 50.45
CA GLU A 67 47.34 -100.30 51.20
C GLU A 67 47.73 -98.88 50.77
N HIS A 68 49.02 -98.64 50.47
CA HIS A 68 49.45 -97.36 49.90
C HIS A 68 48.83 -97.11 48.52
N GLU A 69 48.81 -98.10 47.62
CA GLU A 69 48.21 -97.99 46.29
C GLU A 69 46.70 -97.72 46.35
N ASN A 70 45.99 -98.36 47.28
CA ASN A 70 44.56 -98.14 47.52
C ASN A 70 44.28 -96.72 48.04
N ASN A 71 45.06 -96.25 49.01
CA ASN A 71 44.95 -94.87 49.50
C ASN A 71 45.33 -93.84 48.42
N GLN A 72 46.32 -94.14 47.58
CA GLN A 72 46.71 -93.28 46.46
C GLN A 72 45.59 -93.16 45.40
N LYS A 73 44.88 -94.26 45.10
CA LYS A 73 43.68 -94.24 44.26
C LYS A 73 42.55 -93.41 44.86
N LEU A 74 42.30 -93.55 46.17
CA LEU A 74 41.28 -92.76 46.88
C LEU A 74 41.60 -91.26 46.89
N LEU A 75 42.86 -90.89 47.16
CA LEU A 75 43.33 -89.50 47.08
C LEU A 75 43.21 -88.93 45.66
N THR A 76 43.53 -89.74 44.64
CA THR A 76 43.39 -89.33 43.23
C THR A 76 41.91 -89.11 42.88
N ALA A 77 41.00 -89.99 43.32
CA ALA A 77 39.57 -89.83 43.11
C ALA A 77 39.01 -88.58 43.80
N HIS A 78 39.43 -88.28 45.04
CA HIS A 78 39.05 -87.03 45.71
C HIS A 78 39.65 -85.78 45.06
N SER A 79 40.88 -85.83 44.52
CA SER A 79 41.43 -84.72 43.72
C SER A 79 40.58 -84.46 42.48
N MET A 80 40.23 -85.52 41.73
CA MET A 80 39.38 -85.39 40.54
C MET A 80 37.96 -84.91 40.87
N GLN A 81 37.42 -85.29 42.03
CA GLN A 81 36.17 -84.74 42.54
C GLN A 81 36.30 -83.24 42.83
N LEU A 82 37.32 -82.81 43.56
CA LEU A 82 37.58 -81.40 43.87
C LEU A 82 37.81 -80.57 42.60
N ASP A 83 38.56 -81.08 41.62
CA ASP A 83 38.73 -80.43 40.31
C ASP A 83 37.39 -80.30 39.56
N SER A 84 36.48 -81.27 39.69
CA SER A 84 35.14 -81.20 39.10
C SER A 84 34.21 -80.22 39.84
N GLU A 85 34.28 -80.16 41.17
CA GLU A 85 33.51 -79.22 41.99
C GLU A 85 34.01 -77.79 41.79
N ASP A 86 35.32 -77.57 41.67
CA ASP A 86 35.89 -76.25 41.40
C ASP A 86 35.67 -75.85 39.93
N HIS A 87 35.64 -76.79 38.97
CA HIS A 87 35.15 -76.50 37.62
C HIS A 87 33.66 -76.08 37.65
N LEU A 88 32.80 -76.79 38.38
CA LEU A 88 31.39 -76.43 38.53
C LEU A 88 31.23 -75.06 39.23
N PHE A 89 32.03 -74.76 40.25
CA PHE A 89 32.05 -73.45 40.92
C PHE A 89 32.51 -72.33 39.98
N ARG A 90 33.59 -72.53 39.20
CA ARG A 90 34.03 -71.59 38.15
C ARG A 90 32.95 -71.40 37.08
N LEU A 91 32.23 -72.46 36.71
CA LEU A 91 31.11 -72.40 35.76
C LEU A 91 29.93 -71.62 36.34
N CYS A 92 29.54 -71.88 37.59
CA CYS A 92 28.52 -71.13 38.33
C CYS A 92 28.89 -69.65 38.52
N ASN A 93 30.16 -69.34 38.77
CA ASN A 93 30.63 -67.95 38.82
C ASN A 93 30.62 -67.30 37.43
N SER A 94 30.89 -68.05 36.36
CA SER A 94 30.77 -67.57 34.97
C SER A 94 29.32 -67.31 34.57
N THR A 95 28.39 -68.22 34.89
CA THR A 95 26.95 -68.05 34.61
C THR A 95 26.34 -66.97 35.50
N ASN A 96 26.70 -66.89 36.78
CA ASN A 96 26.30 -65.79 37.66
C ASN A 96 26.86 -64.44 37.17
N SER A 97 28.10 -64.39 36.68
CA SER A 97 28.66 -63.17 36.06
C SER A 97 27.94 -62.77 34.79
N LYS A 98 27.54 -63.73 33.94
CA LYS A 98 26.72 -63.49 32.75
C LYS A 98 25.32 -63.01 33.13
N LEU A 99 24.63 -63.69 34.05
CA LEU A 99 23.34 -63.26 34.60
C LEU A 99 23.42 -61.87 35.24
N CYS A 100 24.49 -61.53 35.96
CA CYS A 100 24.71 -60.19 36.49
C CYS A 100 24.94 -59.15 35.38
N GLN A 101 25.55 -59.51 34.25
CA GLN A 101 25.70 -58.64 33.09
C GLN A 101 24.37 -58.48 32.33
N GLU A 102 23.61 -59.57 32.16
CA GLU A 102 22.27 -59.58 31.56
C GLU A 102 21.28 -58.77 32.40
N VAL A 103 21.24 -58.95 33.73
CA VAL A 103 20.45 -58.11 34.65
C VAL A 103 20.87 -56.63 34.54
N ARG A 104 22.16 -56.32 34.47
CA ARG A 104 22.64 -54.94 34.24
C ARG A 104 22.33 -54.40 32.84
N GLN A 105 22.13 -55.25 31.84
CA GLN A 105 21.64 -54.88 30.51
C GLN A 105 20.14 -54.64 30.56
N TYR A 106 19.36 -55.54 31.15
CA TYR A 106 17.92 -55.39 31.33
C TYR A 106 17.54 -54.21 32.22
N ASP A 107 18.31 -53.87 33.27
CA ASP A 107 18.09 -52.65 34.06
C ASP A 107 18.45 -51.38 33.26
N LYS A 108 19.43 -51.43 32.35
CA LYS A 108 19.66 -50.32 31.39
C LYS A 108 18.51 -50.20 30.41
N GLU A 109 18.12 -51.28 29.74
CA GLU A 109 16.98 -51.31 28.81
C GLU A 109 15.68 -50.85 29.49
N ARG A 110 15.43 -51.30 30.73
CA ARG A 110 14.33 -50.88 31.59
C ARG A 110 14.41 -49.39 31.91
N ASN A 111 15.57 -48.85 32.26
CA ASN A 111 15.74 -47.42 32.50
C ASN A 111 15.56 -46.61 31.22
N ASP A 112 16.05 -47.09 30.07
CA ASP A 112 15.83 -46.48 28.76
C ASP A 112 14.35 -46.57 28.34
N VAL A 113 13.64 -47.65 28.70
CA VAL A 113 12.18 -47.77 28.53
C VAL A 113 11.45 -46.81 29.47
N ILE A 114 11.87 -46.67 30.72
CA ILE A 114 11.30 -45.71 31.69
C ILE A 114 11.51 -44.28 31.20
N GLN A 115 12.71 -43.91 30.74
CA GLN A 115 12.99 -42.60 30.15
C GLN A 115 12.21 -42.37 28.86
N ARG A 116 12.06 -43.38 27.98
CA ARG A 116 11.17 -43.30 26.80
C ARG A 116 9.70 -43.17 27.17
N ILE A 117 9.24 -43.83 28.24
CA ILE A 117 7.87 -43.70 28.75
C ILE A 117 7.68 -42.33 29.40
N GLN A 118 8.67 -41.78 30.11
CA GLN A 118 8.64 -40.44 30.68
C GLN A 118 8.65 -39.37 29.59
N SER A 119 9.52 -39.47 28.58
CA SER A 119 9.53 -38.53 27.45
C SER A 119 8.24 -38.62 26.64
N LYS A 120 7.72 -39.84 26.36
CA LYS A 120 6.42 -40.00 25.71
C LYS A 120 5.24 -39.56 26.58
N LYS A 121 5.30 -39.65 27.92
CA LYS A 121 4.32 -39.05 28.83
C LYS A 121 4.39 -37.52 28.81
N CYS A 122 5.59 -36.92 28.73
CA CYS A 122 5.77 -35.48 28.60
C CYS A 122 5.39 -34.95 27.20
N GLU A 123 5.59 -35.74 26.14
CA GLU A 123 5.05 -35.46 24.81
C GLU A 123 3.53 -35.56 24.81
N LEU A 124 2.96 -36.63 25.39
CA LEU A 124 1.52 -36.79 25.54
C LEU A 124 0.91 -35.68 26.37
N SER A 125 1.51 -35.26 27.49
CA SER A 125 0.98 -34.15 28.31
C SER A 125 0.96 -32.85 27.51
N LYS A 126 2.04 -32.53 26.78
CA LYS A 126 2.11 -31.37 25.88
C LYS A 126 1.14 -31.48 24.70
N LEU A 127 0.88 -32.68 24.19
CA LEU A 127 -0.12 -32.92 23.14
C LEU A 127 -1.56 -32.83 23.68
N THR A 128 -1.83 -33.25 24.91
CA THR A 128 -3.14 -33.05 25.56
C THR A 128 -3.37 -31.59 25.93
N GLU A 129 -2.34 -30.88 26.40
CA GLU A 129 -2.37 -29.45 26.66
C GLU A 129 -2.67 -28.68 25.37
N ARG A 130 -1.92 -28.95 24.30
CA ARG A 130 -2.21 -28.42 22.95
C ARG A 130 -3.58 -28.82 22.41
N LEU A 131 -4.09 -30.01 22.74
CA LEU A 131 -5.45 -30.40 22.37
C LEU A 131 -6.51 -29.64 23.17
N GLU A 132 -6.27 -29.29 24.44
CA GLU A 132 -7.17 -28.41 25.20
C GLU A 132 -7.04 -26.94 24.78
N GLU A 133 -5.86 -26.46 24.39
CA GLU A 133 -5.68 -25.18 23.70
C GLU A 133 -6.45 -25.17 22.37
N LEU A 134 -6.26 -26.17 21.51
CA LEU A 134 -6.98 -26.28 20.23
C LEU A 134 -8.49 -26.46 20.43
N LYS A 135 -8.95 -27.11 21.50
CA LYS A 135 -10.39 -27.17 21.87
C LYS A 135 -10.91 -25.83 22.38
N LYS A 136 -10.13 -25.07 23.15
CA LYS A 136 -10.50 -23.71 23.59
C LYS A 136 -10.57 -22.77 22.40
N ASN A 137 -9.58 -22.82 21.51
CA ASN A 137 -9.55 -22.05 20.27
C ASN A 137 -10.72 -22.46 19.36
N ALA A 138 -10.92 -23.75 19.08
CA ALA A 138 -12.05 -24.20 18.25
C ALA A 138 -13.44 -23.90 18.87
N LYS A 139 -13.56 -23.77 20.20
CA LYS A 139 -14.76 -23.23 20.86
C LYS A 139 -14.88 -21.74 20.62
N PHE A 140 -13.83 -20.96 20.88
CA PHE A 140 -13.79 -19.52 20.63
C PHE A 140 -14.08 -19.19 19.16
N ASP A 141 -13.45 -19.88 18.22
CA ASP A 141 -13.65 -19.76 16.77
C ASP A 141 -15.10 -20.12 16.39
N LYS A 142 -15.70 -21.15 17.02
CA LYS A 142 -17.11 -21.48 16.83
C LYS A 142 -18.04 -20.40 17.39
N ASP A 143 -17.78 -19.91 18.60
CA ASP A 143 -18.61 -18.90 19.26
C ASP A 143 -18.48 -17.54 18.53
N GLN A 144 -17.29 -17.24 17.99
CA GLN A 144 -17.07 -16.16 17.02
C GLN A 144 -17.86 -16.41 15.74
N LEU A 145 -17.77 -17.58 15.11
CA LEU A 145 -18.53 -17.90 13.89
C LEU A 145 -20.04 -17.76 14.10
N VAL A 146 -20.57 -18.15 15.26
CA VAL A 146 -21.98 -17.89 15.62
C VAL A 146 -22.25 -16.38 15.73
N GLN A 147 -21.40 -15.61 16.40
CA GLN A 147 -21.54 -14.14 16.46
C GLN A 147 -21.47 -13.49 15.07
N TRP A 148 -20.63 -14.00 14.16
CA TRP A 148 -20.55 -13.58 12.76
C TRP A 148 -21.80 -13.98 11.98
N GLU A 149 -22.32 -15.21 12.13
CA GLU A 149 -23.58 -15.66 11.52
C GLU A 149 -24.78 -14.82 12.01
N GLU A 150 -24.83 -14.48 13.29
CA GLU A 150 -25.86 -13.60 13.86
C GLU A 150 -25.71 -12.15 13.40
N ALA A 151 -24.50 -11.65 13.22
CA ALA A 151 -24.24 -10.33 12.65
C ALA A 151 -24.59 -10.28 11.16
N LEU A 152 -24.26 -11.33 10.40
CA LEU A 152 -24.60 -11.46 8.98
C LEU A 152 -26.11 -11.59 8.79
N ARG A 153 -26.80 -12.34 9.66
CA ARG A 153 -28.25 -12.48 9.68
C ARG A 153 -28.95 -11.16 10.02
N ARG A 154 -28.48 -10.41 11.04
CA ARG A 154 -28.96 -9.04 11.30
C ARG A 154 -28.73 -8.12 10.09
N GLY A 155 -27.55 -8.17 9.48
CA GLY A 155 -27.27 -7.44 8.24
C GLY A 155 -28.16 -7.86 7.06
N GLN A 156 -28.61 -9.11 6.98
CA GLN A 156 -29.60 -9.56 6.00
C GLN A 156 -31.02 -9.07 6.34
N GLU A 157 -31.40 -9.04 7.62
CA GLU A 157 -32.66 -8.47 8.11
C GLU A 157 -32.72 -6.95 7.83
N ASP A 158 -31.62 -6.22 8.07
CA ASP A 158 -31.45 -4.79 7.75
C ASP A 158 -31.46 -4.54 6.24
N ASN A 159 -30.75 -5.34 5.44
CA ASN A 159 -30.78 -5.22 3.98
C ASN A 159 -32.18 -5.50 3.41
N GLN A 160 -32.93 -6.46 3.97
CA GLN A 160 -34.33 -6.68 3.62
C GLN A 160 -35.23 -5.49 4.01
N LEU A 161 -34.93 -4.82 5.12
CA LEU A 161 -35.65 -3.60 5.53
C LEU A 161 -35.34 -2.43 4.58
N ILE A 162 -34.09 -2.25 4.18
CA ILE A 162 -33.66 -1.29 3.15
C ILE A 162 -34.35 -1.59 1.82
N GLU A 163 -34.41 -2.85 1.37
CA GLU A 163 -35.16 -3.25 0.18
C GLU A 163 -36.65 -2.90 0.27
N ARG A 164 -37.28 -3.07 1.44
CA ARG A 164 -38.69 -2.69 1.66
C ARG A 164 -38.85 -1.18 1.57
N TYR A 165 -37.96 -0.39 2.18
CA TYR A 165 -37.98 1.07 2.05
C TYR A 165 -37.79 1.52 0.60
N MET A 166 -36.78 1.00 -0.12
CA MET A 166 -36.58 1.28 -1.54
C MET A 166 -37.81 0.93 -2.41
N LYS A 167 -38.52 -0.16 -2.10
CA LYS A 167 -39.78 -0.51 -2.78
C LYS A 167 -40.89 0.49 -2.47
N THR A 168 -41.05 0.91 -1.21
CA THR A 168 -42.05 1.95 -0.85
C THR A 168 -41.70 3.33 -1.41
N ASP A 169 -40.43 3.70 -1.47
CA ASP A 169 -40.00 5.00 -2.01
C ASP A 169 -40.05 5.00 -3.55
N SER A 170 -39.82 3.86 -4.22
CA SER A 170 -40.13 3.68 -5.64
C SER A 170 -41.62 3.81 -5.93
N GLN A 171 -42.50 3.34 -5.03
CA GLN A 171 -43.95 3.53 -5.14
C GLN A 171 -44.33 5.01 -4.95
N LYS A 172 -43.87 5.68 -3.89
CA LYS A 172 -44.07 7.12 -3.67
C LYS A 172 -43.54 7.96 -4.84
N PHE A 173 -42.37 7.63 -5.37
CA PHE A 173 -41.79 8.31 -6.54
C PHE A 173 -42.70 8.18 -7.76
N LYS A 174 -43.23 6.98 -8.04
CA LYS A 174 -44.19 6.77 -9.14
C LYS A 174 -45.50 7.53 -8.92
N GLU A 175 -46.00 7.60 -7.69
CA GLU A 175 -47.18 8.40 -7.35
C GLU A 175 -46.93 9.90 -7.56
N LEU A 176 -45.82 10.42 -7.05
CA LEU A 176 -45.44 11.83 -7.20
C LEU A 176 -45.17 12.20 -8.66
N GLU A 177 -44.56 11.32 -9.45
CA GLU A 177 -44.34 11.51 -10.88
C GLU A 177 -45.67 11.48 -11.67
N LEU A 178 -46.58 10.55 -11.37
CA LEU A 178 -47.94 10.56 -11.92
C LEU A 178 -48.71 11.83 -11.52
N ARG A 179 -48.51 12.34 -10.30
CA ARG A 179 -49.10 13.60 -9.84
C ARG A 179 -48.49 14.80 -10.55
N ARG A 180 -47.17 14.81 -10.78
CA ARG A 180 -46.44 15.83 -11.55
C ARG A 180 -46.94 15.87 -13.00
N GLN A 181 -47.11 14.71 -13.64
CA GLN A 181 -47.64 14.60 -14.99
C GLN A 181 -49.09 15.11 -15.08
N LYS A 182 -49.97 14.75 -14.13
CA LYS A 182 -51.35 15.28 -14.06
C LYS A 182 -51.41 16.79 -13.86
N LEU A 183 -50.53 17.34 -13.01
CA LEU A 183 -50.42 18.79 -12.83
C LEU A 183 -49.87 19.47 -14.11
N GLN A 184 -48.93 18.84 -14.81
CA GLN A 184 -48.39 19.35 -16.06
C GLN A 184 -49.45 19.40 -17.19
N THR A 185 -50.30 18.37 -17.32
CA THR A 185 -51.40 18.40 -18.30
C THR A 185 -52.50 19.39 -17.90
N GLN A 186 -52.78 19.57 -16.61
CA GLN A 186 -53.67 20.62 -16.13
C GLN A 186 -53.14 22.03 -16.46
N VAL A 187 -51.85 22.29 -16.21
CA VAL A 187 -51.21 23.58 -16.56
C VAL A 187 -51.26 23.86 -18.05
N GLU A 188 -50.96 22.87 -18.91
CA GLU A 188 -51.01 23.06 -20.36
C GLU A 188 -52.46 23.25 -20.87
N CYS A 189 -53.45 22.59 -20.25
CA CYS A 189 -54.87 22.83 -20.52
C CYS A 189 -55.29 24.25 -20.11
N CYS A 190 -54.92 24.70 -18.90
CA CYS A 190 -55.18 26.08 -18.45
C CYS A 190 -54.53 27.10 -19.40
N ARG A 191 -53.28 26.87 -19.82
CA ARG A 191 -52.58 27.68 -20.82
C ARG A 191 -53.34 27.75 -22.15
N GLN A 192 -53.85 26.62 -22.65
CA GLN A 192 -54.67 26.58 -23.86
C GLN A 192 -55.96 27.40 -23.70
N THR A 193 -56.66 27.28 -22.57
CA THR A 193 -57.87 28.09 -22.30
C THR A 193 -57.58 29.59 -22.16
N VAL A 194 -56.41 29.97 -21.64
CA VAL A 194 -55.98 31.38 -21.60
C VAL A 194 -55.68 31.89 -23.01
N VAL A 195 -55.03 31.10 -23.86
CA VAL A 195 -54.76 31.48 -25.26
C VAL A 195 -56.06 31.64 -26.06
N THR A 196 -57.03 30.72 -25.92
CA THR A 196 -58.32 30.88 -26.62
C THR A 196 -59.13 32.07 -26.10
N ALA A 197 -59.10 32.35 -24.80
CA ALA A 197 -59.74 33.54 -24.23
C ALA A 197 -59.08 34.85 -24.70
N VAL A 198 -57.75 34.93 -24.73
CA VAL A 198 -57.01 36.10 -25.24
C VAL A 198 -57.29 36.32 -26.73
N ASN A 199 -57.31 35.27 -27.54
CA ASN A 199 -57.67 35.37 -28.95
C ASN A 199 -59.09 35.91 -29.14
N GLY A 200 -60.08 35.39 -28.38
CA GLY A 200 -61.47 35.88 -28.45
C GLY A 200 -61.63 37.34 -27.99
N VAL A 201 -60.84 37.79 -27.02
CA VAL A 201 -60.78 39.21 -26.62
C VAL A 201 -60.17 40.07 -27.74
N PHE A 202 -59.08 39.62 -28.36
CA PHE A 202 -58.45 40.34 -29.48
C PHE A 202 -59.35 40.39 -30.73
N GLU A 203 -60.11 39.33 -31.03
CA GLU A 203 -61.12 39.32 -32.09
C GLU A 203 -62.24 40.35 -31.79
N MET A 204 -62.72 40.41 -30.54
CA MET A 204 -63.71 41.39 -30.10
C MET A 204 -63.16 42.84 -30.17
N GLU A 205 -61.92 43.06 -29.76
CA GLU A 205 -61.23 44.35 -29.83
C GLU A 205 -61.12 44.84 -31.29
N ASN A 206 -60.72 43.96 -32.22
CA ASN A 206 -60.68 44.27 -33.66
C ASN A 206 -62.07 44.63 -34.22
N VAL A 207 -63.14 43.94 -33.75
CA VAL A 207 -64.53 44.26 -34.13
C VAL A 207 -64.97 45.61 -33.53
N MET A 208 -64.62 45.90 -32.28
CA MET A 208 -64.89 47.19 -31.64
C MET A 208 -64.17 48.33 -32.35
N ASP A 209 -62.89 48.19 -32.67
CA ASP A 209 -62.10 49.18 -33.42
C ASP A 209 -62.63 49.40 -34.84
N ARG A 210 -63.11 48.35 -35.51
CA ARG A 210 -63.74 48.47 -36.83
C ARG A 210 -65.08 49.21 -36.72
N THR A 211 -65.86 48.91 -35.69
CA THR A 211 -67.14 49.57 -35.39
C THR A 211 -66.93 51.04 -35.00
N ALA A 212 -65.90 51.35 -34.22
CA ALA A 212 -65.52 52.71 -33.84
C ALA A 212 -65.06 53.54 -35.05
N ARG A 213 -64.30 52.95 -35.98
CA ARG A 213 -63.97 53.56 -37.27
C ARG A 213 -65.23 53.87 -38.08
N LEU A 214 -66.14 52.91 -38.24
CA LEU A 214 -67.42 53.11 -38.94
C LEU A 214 -68.29 54.20 -38.29
N TYR A 215 -68.36 54.27 -36.96
CA TYR A 215 -69.02 55.38 -36.26
C TYR A 215 -68.32 56.73 -36.51
N GLY A 216 -66.98 56.75 -36.52
CA GLY A 216 -66.20 57.93 -36.86
C GLY A 216 -66.46 58.44 -38.28
N ASP A 217 -66.61 57.53 -39.24
CA ASP A 217 -66.93 57.87 -40.63
C ASP A 217 -68.39 58.32 -40.78
N ALA A 218 -69.35 57.62 -40.17
CA ALA A 218 -70.75 58.07 -40.13
C ALA A 218 -70.94 59.44 -39.43
N LEU A 219 -70.09 59.78 -38.45
CA LEU A 219 -70.06 61.11 -37.84
C LEU A 219 -69.49 62.17 -38.79
N LYS A 220 -68.49 61.86 -39.64
CA LYS A 220 -68.02 62.76 -40.71
C LYS A 220 -69.11 62.98 -41.75
N GLU A 221 -69.77 61.91 -42.22
CA GLU A 221 -70.90 61.99 -43.15
C GLU A 221 -72.03 62.85 -42.57
N ARG A 222 -72.39 62.65 -41.30
CA ARG A 222 -73.36 63.49 -40.60
C ARG A 222 -72.91 64.96 -40.51
N GLN A 223 -71.64 65.24 -40.24
CA GLN A 223 -71.10 66.61 -40.22
C GLN A 223 -71.11 67.25 -41.61
N GLN A 224 -70.82 66.49 -42.67
CA GLN A 224 -70.92 66.94 -44.06
C GLN A 224 -72.37 67.24 -44.43
N LEU A 225 -73.32 66.36 -44.08
CA LEU A 225 -74.75 66.57 -44.31
C LEU A 225 -75.27 67.79 -43.55
N ILE A 226 -74.87 67.98 -42.28
CA ILE A 226 -75.20 69.18 -41.50
C ILE A 226 -74.58 70.44 -42.12
N SER A 227 -73.37 70.35 -42.67
CA SER A 227 -72.71 71.48 -43.37
C SER A 227 -73.44 71.84 -44.65
N GLN A 228 -73.80 70.85 -45.47
CA GLN A 228 -74.62 71.03 -46.69
C GLN A 228 -76.01 71.59 -46.35
N TRP A 229 -76.64 71.10 -45.27
CA TRP A 229 -77.92 71.63 -44.80
C TRP A 229 -77.80 73.07 -44.29
N THR A 230 -76.73 73.40 -43.56
CA THR A 230 -76.46 74.76 -43.08
C THR A 230 -76.18 75.72 -44.23
N GLN A 231 -75.43 75.30 -45.25
CA GLN A 231 -75.27 76.04 -46.51
C GLN A 231 -76.61 76.21 -47.23
N SER A 232 -77.45 75.17 -47.28
CA SER A 232 -78.79 75.25 -47.89
C SER A 232 -79.69 76.23 -47.14
N VAL A 233 -79.64 76.25 -45.80
CA VAL A 233 -80.37 77.20 -44.93
C VAL A 233 -79.81 78.61 -45.07
N LEU A 234 -78.50 78.79 -45.29
CA LEU A 234 -77.92 80.10 -45.60
C LEU A 234 -78.38 80.62 -46.97
N VAL A 235 -78.44 79.76 -47.99
CA VAL A 235 -78.99 80.11 -49.31
C VAL A 235 -80.50 80.41 -49.23
N LEU A 236 -81.26 79.70 -48.40
CA LEU A 236 -82.65 80.04 -48.12
C LEU A 236 -82.77 81.40 -47.44
N LYS A 237 -81.98 81.68 -46.39
CA LYS A 237 -81.98 83.01 -45.74
C LYS A 237 -81.54 84.13 -46.66
N GLN A 238 -80.57 83.90 -47.56
CA GLN A 238 -80.19 84.88 -48.58
C GLN A 238 -81.36 85.16 -49.54
N ARG A 239 -82.12 84.13 -49.92
CA ARG A 239 -83.35 84.29 -50.71
C ARG A 239 -84.48 84.95 -49.92
N ASP A 240 -84.63 84.68 -48.62
CA ASP A 240 -85.60 85.38 -47.77
C ASP A 240 -85.22 86.87 -47.62
N ASP A 241 -83.93 87.19 -47.47
CA ASP A 241 -83.41 88.57 -47.49
C ASP A 241 -83.61 89.26 -48.86
N GLU A 242 -83.48 88.53 -49.97
CA GLU A 242 -83.79 89.00 -51.33
C GLU A 242 -85.29 89.23 -51.52
N ILE A 243 -86.14 88.31 -51.05
CA ILE A 243 -87.60 88.45 -51.03
C ILE A 243 -87.99 89.64 -50.15
N HIS A 244 -87.36 89.85 -48.99
CA HIS A 244 -87.60 91.02 -48.15
C HIS A 244 -87.05 92.33 -48.75
N LYS A 245 -86.03 92.30 -49.63
CA LYS A 245 -85.65 93.48 -50.43
C LYS A 245 -86.71 93.75 -51.50
N ALA A 246 -87.10 92.74 -52.28
CA ALA A 246 -88.12 92.84 -53.32
C ALA A 246 -89.48 93.27 -52.76
N LEU A 247 -89.89 92.78 -51.58
CA LEU A 247 -91.10 93.23 -50.89
C LEU A 247 -91.00 94.71 -50.47
N ARG A 248 -89.86 95.15 -49.92
CA ARG A 248 -89.63 96.58 -49.62
C ARG A 248 -89.60 97.46 -50.88
N GLU A 249 -89.16 96.92 -52.01
CA GLU A 249 -89.23 97.60 -53.31
C GLU A 249 -90.67 97.66 -53.85
N ILE A 250 -91.44 96.57 -53.72
CA ILE A 250 -92.89 96.54 -54.02
C ILE A 250 -93.66 97.50 -53.13
N ASP A 251 -93.34 97.60 -51.84
CA ASP A 251 -94.03 98.52 -50.92
C ASP A 251 -93.64 99.98 -51.16
N LYS A 252 -92.38 100.28 -51.51
CA LYS A 252 -91.99 101.60 -52.06
C LYS A 252 -92.73 101.93 -53.36
N LEU A 253 -92.88 100.96 -54.27
CA LEU A 253 -93.63 101.14 -55.51
C LEU A 253 -95.14 101.34 -55.24
N ARG A 254 -95.68 100.72 -54.18
CA ARG A 254 -97.06 100.97 -53.68
C ARG A 254 -97.18 102.33 -52.99
N GLU A 255 -96.15 102.83 -52.33
CA GLU A 255 -96.10 104.19 -51.78
C GLU A 255 -96.09 105.22 -52.92
N VAL A 256 -95.18 105.10 -53.88
CA VAL A 256 -95.17 105.93 -55.09
C VAL A 256 -96.50 105.81 -55.86
N ALA A 257 -97.09 104.62 -55.97
CA ALA A 257 -98.40 104.46 -56.61
C ALA A 257 -99.54 105.12 -55.81
N ARG A 258 -99.48 105.13 -54.48
CA ARG A 258 -100.41 105.89 -53.62
C ARG A 258 -100.21 107.39 -53.77
N GLU A 259 -98.99 107.90 -53.72
CA GLU A 259 -98.67 109.31 -54.00
C GLU A 259 -99.19 109.74 -55.38
N LYS A 260 -99.00 108.93 -56.43
CA LYS A 260 -99.55 109.22 -57.76
C LYS A 260 -101.06 109.11 -57.81
N MET A 261 -101.68 108.21 -57.05
CA MET A 261 -103.13 108.11 -56.93
C MET A 261 -103.73 109.29 -56.15
N GLU A 262 -103.05 109.79 -55.13
CA GLU A 262 -103.44 110.96 -54.35
C GLU A 262 -103.32 112.22 -55.21
N VAL A 263 -102.20 112.41 -55.93
CA VAL A 263 -102.04 113.50 -56.91
C VAL A 263 -103.07 113.41 -58.05
N LEU A 264 -103.41 112.19 -58.51
CA LEU A 264 -104.51 112.01 -59.47
C LEU A 264 -105.85 112.41 -58.86
N GLN A 265 -106.19 111.94 -57.66
CA GLN A 265 -107.42 112.35 -56.98
C GLN A 265 -107.47 113.84 -56.66
N GLU A 266 -106.34 114.50 -56.37
CA GLU A 266 -106.26 115.95 -56.22
C GLU A 266 -106.51 116.65 -57.55
N SER A 267 -105.97 116.12 -58.65
CA SER A 267 -106.26 116.63 -60.00
C SER A 267 -107.73 116.40 -60.41
N GLU A 268 -108.34 115.27 -60.03
CA GLU A 268 -109.76 114.98 -60.23
C GLU A 268 -110.64 115.90 -59.37
N LYS A 269 -110.33 116.08 -58.09
CA LYS A 269 -111.01 117.03 -57.19
C LYS A 269 -110.84 118.47 -57.69
N PHE A 270 -109.69 118.83 -58.25
CA PHE A 270 -109.46 120.12 -58.88
C PHE A 270 -110.31 120.28 -60.14
N ILE A 271 -110.34 119.28 -61.04
CA ILE A 271 -111.19 119.28 -62.24
C ILE A 271 -112.67 119.34 -61.86
N GLU A 272 -113.13 118.55 -60.89
CA GLU A 272 -114.48 118.63 -60.35
C GLU A 272 -114.79 120.02 -59.79
N ASN A 273 -113.86 120.62 -59.06
CA ASN A 273 -114.05 121.97 -58.51
C ASN A 273 -114.05 123.03 -59.60
N GLN A 274 -113.27 122.90 -60.67
CA GLN A 274 -113.37 123.76 -61.85
C GLN A 274 -114.66 123.51 -62.64
N VAL A 275 -115.18 122.29 -62.70
CA VAL A 275 -116.50 121.97 -63.30
C VAL A 275 -117.64 122.55 -62.45
N LYS A 276 -117.55 122.50 -61.11
CA LYS A 276 -118.49 123.14 -60.19
C LYS A 276 -118.41 124.66 -60.29
N ASN A 277 -117.20 125.22 -60.38
CA ASN A 277 -116.96 126.66 -60.58
C ASN A 277 -117.52 127.11 -61.94
N ASN A 278 -117.27 126.37 -63.02
CA ASN A 278 -117.84 126.62 -64.35
C ASN A 278 -119.37 126.53 -64.34
N LYS A 279 -119.98 125.57 -63.62
CA LYS A 279 -121.45 125.52 -63.43
C LYS A 279 -121.98 126.73 -62.64
N LEU A 280 -121.25 127.19 -61.62
CA LEU A 280 -121.60 128.41 -60.89
C LEU A 280 -121.44 129.67 -61.75
N LEU A 281 -120.43 129.72 -62.60
CA LEU A 281 -120.22 130.79 -63.59
C LEU A 281 -121.30 130.75 -64.68
N GLU A 282 -121.67 129.59 -65.20
CA GLU A 282 -122.83 129.42 -66.08
C GLU A 282 -124.13 129.88 -65.42
N GLU A 283 -124.35 129.56 -64.14
CA GLU A 283 -125.49 130.07 -63.39
C GLU A 283 -125.44 131.59 -63.19
N GLN A 284 -124.26 132.17 -62.94
CA GLN A 284 -124.07 133.61 -62.86
C GLN A 284 -124.31 134.28 -64.22
N ILE A 285 -123.84 133.69 -65.32
CA ILE A 285 -124.12 134.11 -66.69
C ILE A 285 -125.63 134.05 -66.93
N ARG A 286 -126.33 132.94 -66.66
CA ARG A 286 -127.80 132.84 -66.79
C ARG A 286 -128.56 133.85 -65.91
N LYS A 287 -128.02 134.20 -64.73
CA LYS A 287 -128.57 135.26 -63.86
C LYS A 287 -128.32 136.67 -64.42
N LEU A 288 -127.17 136.89 -65.06
CA LEU A 288 -126.82 138.14 -65.74
C LEU A 288 -127.58 138.30 -67.06
N GLU A 289 -127.78 137.24 -67.84
CA GLU A 289 -128.61 137.20 -69.04
C GLU A 289 -130.06 137.56 -68.72
N LYS A 290 -130.64 136.97 -67.67
CA LYS A 290 -131.98 137.33 -67.18
C LYS A 290 -132.08 138.80 -66.75
N LYS A 291 -131.05 139.34 -66.08
CA LYS A 291 -130.97 140.78 -65.77
C LYS A 291 -130.83 141.64 -67.03
N LEU A 292 -130.08 141.18 -68.04
CA LEU A 292 -129.85 141.89 -69.30
C LEU A 292 -131.12 141.89 -70.17
N VAL A 293 -131.94 140.85 -70.12
CA VAL A 293 -133.31 140.84 -70.66
C VAL A 293 -134.20 141.84 -69.92
N ALA A 294 -134.25 141.78 -68.58
CA ALA A 294 -135.05 142.73 -67.79
C ALA A 294 -134.67 144.21 -68.07
N ILE A 295 -133.37 144.52 -68.18
CA ILE A 295 -132.88 145.86 -68.52
C ILE A 295 -133.22 146.26 -69.98
N LYS A 296 -133.32 145.30 -70.92
CA LYS A 296 -133.82 145.57 -72.28
C LYS A 296 -135.32 145.89 -72.26
N ASP A 297 -136.11 145.18 -71.47
CA ASP A 297 -137.55 145.40 -71.34
C ASP A 297 -137.88 146.71 -70.61
N GLU A 298 -137.13 147.06 -69.57
CA GLU A 298 -137.19 148.37 -68.90
C GLU A 298 -136.78 149.50 -69.86
N ARG A 299 -135.72 149.32 -70.65
CA ARG A 299 -135.31 150.29 -71.68
C ARG A 299 -136.40 150.48 -72.75
N LEU A 300 -137.11 149.43 -73.16
CA LEU A 300 -138.24 149.54 -74.08
C LEU A 300 -139.37 150.37 -73.47
N ARG A 301 -139.82 150.03 -72.25
CA ARG A 301 -140.86 150.78 -71.53
C ARG A 301 -140.49 152.25 -71.29
N LEU A 302 -139.23 152.53 -70.96
CA LEU A 302 -138.73 153.90 -70.81
C LEU A 302 -138.70 154.66 -72.15
N SER A 303 -138.44 153.98 -73.27
CA SER A 303 -138.53 154.58 -74.61
C SER A 303 -139.99 154.88 -75.01
N GLU A 304 -140.94 154.02 -74.65
CA GLU A 304 -142.37 154.25 -74.87
C GLU A 304 -142.88 155.44 -74.04
N ASN A 305 -142.51 155.51 -72.76
CA ASN A 305 -142.82 156.65 -71.88
C ASN A 305 -142.15 157.96 -72.33
N PHE A 306 -140.96 157.91 -72.93
CA PHE A 306 -140.31 159.11 -73.48
C PHE A 306 -141.10 159.68 -74.68
N ASN A 307 -141.72 158.81 -75.49
CA ASN A 307 -142.57 159.22 -76.61
C ASN A 307 -143.89 159.83 -76.15
N THR A 308 -144.48 159.40 -75.03
CA THR A 308 -145.69 160.05 -74.49
C THR A 308 -145.38 161.44 -73.92
N TYR A 309 -144.38 161.57 -73.04
CA TYR A 309 -144.01 162.87 -72.45
C TYR A 309 -143.55 163.92 -73.47
N THR A 310 -142.97 163.52 -74.62
CA THR A 310 -142.61 164.46 -75.69
C THR A 310 -143.83 165.03 -76.43
N THR A 311 -144.96 164.31 -76.49
CA THR A 311 -146.22 164.86 -77.03
C THR A 311 -146.87 165.85 -76.04
N GLU A 312 -146.88 165.53 -74.75
CA GLU A 312 -147.44 166.40 -73.70
C GLU A 312 -146.69 167.75 -73.59
N LEU A 313 -145.36 167.70 -73.63
CA LEU A 313 -144.50 168.90 -73.60
C LEU A 313 -144.80 169.90 -74.74
N HIS A 314 -145.33 169.42 -75.87
CA HIS A 314 -145.71 170.28 -76.98
C HIS A 314 -147.00 171.06 -76.71
N MET A 315 -147.94 170.50 -75.93
CA MET A 315 -149.18 171.18 -75.55
C MET A 315 -148.94 172.26 -74.49
N TYR A 316 -148.21 171.94 -73.42
CA TYR A 316 -147.96 172.88 -72.32
C TYR A 316 -147.18 174.13 -72.75
N LYS A 317 -146.30 174.02 -73.76
CA LYS A 317 -145.56 175.17 -74.31
C LYS A 317 -146.45 176.29 -74.87
N LYS A 318 -147.66 176.00 -75.38
CA LYS A 318 -148.56 177.05 -75.91
C LYS A 318 -149.28 177.83 -74.81
N MET A 319 -149.61 177.23 -73.67
CA MET A 319 -150.36 177.91 -72.60
C MET A 319 -149.49 178.91 -71.81
N LEU A 320 -148.22 178.57 -71.59
CA LEU A 320 -147.33 179.33 -70.69
C LEU A 320 -147.05 180.77 -71.18
N ALA A 321 -147.05 181.00 -72.49
CA ALA A 321 -146.77 182.30 -73.09
C ALA A 321 -147.77 183.40 -72.68
N HIS A 322 -149.04 183.05 -72.45
CA HIS A 322 -150.12 184.01 -72.17
C HIS A 322 -150.12 184.52 -70.72
N ALA A 323 -149.49 183.81 -69.79
CA ALA A 323 -149.52 184.16 -68.36
C ALA A 323 -148.47 185.22 -67.97
N ALA A 324 -147.32 185.26 -68.64
CA ALA A 324 -146.15 186.03 -68.21
C ALA A 324 -146.36 187.56 -68.19
N GLN A 325 -147.20 188.09 -69.08
CA GLN A 325 -147.30 189.53 -69.34
C GLN A 325 -148.03 190.32 -68.23
N ARG A 326 -148.83 189.67 -67.37
CA ARG A 326 -149.60 190.35 -66.31
C ARG A 326 -148.79 190.70 -65.05
N THR A 327 -147.74 189.95 -64.73
CA THR A 327 -147.10 189.99 -63.40
C THR A 327 -146.12 191.14 -63.20
N GLN A 328 -145.72 191.84 -64.27
CA GLN A 328 -144.66 192.85 -64.23
C GLN A 328 -145.05 194.16 -63.52
N SER A 329 -146.34 194.53 -63.49
CA SER A 329 -146.80 195.83 -62.98
C SER A 329 -146.74 195.97 -61.45
N VAL A 330 -146.93 194.88 -60.71
CA VAL A 330 -147.07 194.91 -59.23
C VAL A 330 -145.72 195.15 -58.52
N ARG A 331 -144.61 194.75 -59.15
CA ARG A 331 -143.26 194.73 -58.53
C ARG A 331 -142.72 196.09 -58.11
N VAL A 332 -143.18 197.20 -58.71
CA VAL A 332 -142.66 198.55 -58.43
C VAL A 332 -143.03 199.03 -57.02
N LYS A 333 -144.23 198.69 -56.50
CA LYS A 333 -144.72 199.25 -55.23
C LYS A 333 -144.02 198.71 -53.98
N ARG A 334 -143.52 197.46 -53.99
CA ARG A 334 -142.91 196.83 -52.79
C ARG A 334 -141.49 197.34 -52.46
N LYS A 335 -140.76 197.91 -53.43
CA LYS A 335 -139.38 198.37 -53.23
C LYS A 335 -139.20 199.52 -52.23
N ARG A 336 -140.27 200.21 -51.80
CA ARG A 336 -140.18 201.29 -50.79
C ARG A 336 -140.01 200.82 -49.34
N ALA A 337 -140.42 199.59 -48.99
CA ALA A 337 -140.48 199.16 -47.59
C ALA A 337 -139.24 198.40 -47.09
N GLN A 338 -138.36 197.91 -47.97
CA GLN A 338 -137.22 197.06 -47.55
C GLN A 338 -136.03 197.87 -47.00
N ALA A 339 -135.96 199.18 -47.28
CA ALA A 339 -134.82 200.02 -46.93
C ALA A 339 -134.59 200.20 -45.41
N GLU A 340 -135.59 199.94 -44.58
CA GLU A 340 -135.52 200.20 -43.13
C GLU A 340 -134.98 199.01 -42.31
N ILE A 341 -135.14 197.75 -42.77
CA ILE A 341 -134.88 196.56 -41.92
C ILE A 341 -133.63 195.75 -42.36
N GLU A 342 -132.95 196.18 -43.42
CA GLU A 342 -131.47 196.01 -43.49
C GLU A 342 -130.73 196.96 -42.52
N ASN A 343 -131.45 197.73 -41.69
CA ASN A 343 -130.97 198.34 -40.45
C ASN A 343 -131.66 197.69 -39.21
N ARG A 344 -131.38 196.44 -38.86
CA ARG A 344 -130.21 195.64 -39.22
C ARG A 344 -130.35 194.22 -38.65
N ASN A 345 -129.84 193.20 -39.36
CA ASN A 345 -129.44 191.93 -38.73
C ASN A 345 -128.16 192.07 -37.86
N ARG A 346 -127.74 193.32 -37.59
CA ARG A 346 -126.96 193.71 -36.41
C ARG A 346 -127.84 193.89 -35.13
N LYS A 347 -128.97 193.18 -35.10
CA LYS A 347 -129.83 192.82 -33.95
C LYS A 347 -130.18 191.32 -34.05
N LEU A 348 -129.37 190.48 -34.70
CA LEU A 348 -128.07 189.94 -34.26
C LEU A 348 -128.25 188.50 -33.76
N GLU A 349 -127.15 187.75 -33.80
CA GLU A 349 -126.78 186.64 -32.91
C GLU A 349 -127.08 186.85 -31.39
N GLU A 350 -127.54 188.04 -30.95
CA GLU A 350 -128.22 188.28 -29.67
C GLU A 350 -129.40 187.33 -29.48
N TRP A 351 -130.21 187.11 -30.53
CA TRP A 351 -131.43 186.30 -30.46
C TRP A 351 -131.13 184.80 -30.38
N ARG A 352 -129.94 184.38 -30.82
CA ARG A 352 -129.37 183.04 -30.54
C ARG A 352 -128.83 182.89 -29.12
N LYS A 353 -128.83 183.96 -28.33
CA LYS A 353 -128.48 183.96 -26.90
C LYS A 353 -129.65 184.25 -25.96
N GLN A 354 -130.82 184.67 -26.48
CA GLN A 354 -132.00 185.05 -25.67
C GLN A 354 -133.18 184.07 -25.69
N ILE A 355 -133.29 183.14 -26.65
CA ILE A 355 -134.47 182.24 -26.75
C ILE A 355 -134.11 180.76 -26.51
N GLN A 356 -133.06 180.55 -25.71
CA GLN A 356 -133.10 179.51 -24.66
C GLN A 356 -133.82 180.06 -23.39
N GLU A 357 -133.77 181.38 -23.18
CA GLU A 357 -134.38 182.14 -22.05
C GLU A 357 -135.89 182.40 -22.21
N LEU A 358 -136.47 182.12 -23.40
CA LEU A 358 -137.93 182.09 -23.62
C LEU A 358 -138.44 180.67 -23.88
N LYS A 359 -138.05 179.77 -22.98
CA LYS A 359 -138.89 178.62 -22.61
C LYS A 359 -139.79 178.95 -21.39
N GLU A 360 -139.64 180.12 -20.77
CA GLU A 360 -140.01 180.34 -19.35
C GLU A 360 -140.82 181.62 -19.04
N THR A 361 -141.21 182.48 -19.99
CA THR A 361 -142.13 183.63 -19.73
C THR A 361 -143.15 183.95 -20.85
N TYR A 362 -144.05 183.01 -21.19
CA TYR A 362 -145.41 183.35 -21.68
C TYR A 362 -146.45 182.22 -21.42
N ASP A 363 -146.39 181.60 -20.23
CA ASP A 363 -147.54 180.93 -19.62
C ASP A 363 -148.34 181.90 -18.70
N GLU A 364 -147.96 183.19 -18.70
CA GLU A 364 -148.59 184.26 -17.93
C GLU A 364 -148.94 185.42 -18.87
N ILE A 365 -150.22 185.83 -18.89
CA ILE A 365 -150.86 186.67 -19.94
C ILE A 365 -150.97 185.88 -21.26
N ASP A 366 -152.04 185.91 -22.06
CA ASP A 366 -153.49 186.13 -21.85
C ASP A 366 -154.14 185.44 -23.08
N ASP A 367 -155.28 184.75 -23.02
CA ASP A 367 -156.29 184.52 -21.96
C ASP A 367 -157.07 185.73 -21.42
N ARG A 368 -157.13 186.83 -22.21
CA ARG A 368 -158.25 187.79 -22.21
C ARG A 368 -158.55 188.39 -23.58
N ARG A 369 -159.71 187.96 -24.14
CA ARG A 369 -160.64 188.77 -24.98
C ARG A 369 -160.12 189.21 -26.37
N THR A 370 -160.95 189.53 -27.36
CA THR A 370 -162.43 189.67 -27.46
C THR A 370 -162.95 188.71 -28.55
N ASN A 371 -163.98 187.88 -28.37
CA ASN A 371 -165.40 188.16 -28.06
C ASN A 371 -166.13 189.08 -29.07
N ILE A 372 -167.35 188.71 -29.46
CA ILE A 372 -168.28 189.43 -30.36
C ILE A 372 -167.82 189.62 -31.82
N ALA A 373 -167.55 188.49 -32.48
CA ALA A 373 -167.80 188.32 -33.92
C ALA A 373 -168.66 187.07 -34.19
N GLU A 374 -168.52 186.05 -33.33
CA GLU A 374 -169.62 185.13 -33.00
C GLU A 374 -170.73 185.89 -32.24
N ARG A 375 -171.70 186.46 -32.97
CA ARG A 375 -173.07 186.65 -32.44
C ARG A 375 -174.18 186.84 -33.47
N THR A 376 -173.91 187.36 -34.66
CA THR A 376 -174.97 187.71 -35.64
C THR A 376 -175.34 186.60 -36.62
N LYS A 377 -174.48 185.61 -36.91
CA LYS A 377 -174.82 184.48 -37.81
C LYS A 377 -174.85 183.09 -37.14
N GLN A 378 -174.65 183.04 -35.82
CA GLN A 378 -174.91 181.82 -35.02
C GLN A 378 -176.25 181.89 -34.27
N LEU A 379 -176.89 183.06 -34.22
CA LEU A 379 -178.29 183.24 -33.80
C LEU A 379 -179.22 183.51 -35.01
N GLU A 380 -178.85 182.95 -36.16
CA GLU A 380 -179.66 182.81 -37.37
C GLU A 380 -179.30 181.45 -38.04
N ASN A 381 -179.05 180.40 -37.26
CA ASN A 381 -179.99 179.56 -36.51
C ASN A 381 -180.19 178.25 -37.29
N MET A 382 -179.74 177.09 -36.84
CA MET A 382 -180.18 176.39 -35.61
C MET A 382 -181.69 176.13 -35.51
N ILE A 383 -182.54 176.84 -36.26
CA ILE A 383 -183.92 176.45 -36.53
C ILE A 383 -183.94 175.61 -37.83
N GLU A 384 -183.19 176.01 -38.87
CA GLU A 384 -183.07 175.19 -40.09
C GLU A 384 -182.20 173.92 -39.91
N LYS A 385 -181.67 173.68 -38.70
CA LYS A 385 -180.92 172.45 -38.38
C LYS A 385 -181.81 171.24 -38.07
N GLU A 386 -183.06 171.44 -37.64
CA GLU A 386 -183.79 170.36 -36.93
C GLU A 386 -184.70 169.53 -37.84
N GLU A 387 -185.24 170.10 -38.94
CA GLU A 387 -186.10 169.34 -39.87
C GLU A 387 -185.34 168.40 -40.81
N LYS A 388 -184.19 168.83 -41.36
CA LYS A 388 -183.49 168.08 -42.43
C LYS A 388 -182.62 166.94 -41.91
N PHE A 389 -182.07 167.04 -40.70
CA PHE A 389 -181.10 166.08 -40.17
C PHE A 389 -181.73 164.72 -39.77
N GLN A 390 -183.01 164.70 -39.39
CA GLN A 390 -183.75 163.47 -39.05
C GLN A 390 -183.88 162.49 -40.24
N SER A 391 -183.74 162.98 -41.48
CA SER A 391 -183.92 162.16 -42.71
C SER A 391 -182.73 161.25 -43.06
N LEU A 392 -181.53 161.52 -42.52
CA LEU A 392 -180.29 160.84 -42.91
C LEU A 392 -179.79 159.82 -41.88
N ILE A 393 -179.94 160.08 -40.58
CA ILE A 393 -179.54 159.12 -39.52
C ILE A 393 -180.30 157.79 -39.68
N ASN A 394 -181.57 157.84 -40.09
CA ASN A 394 -182.40 156.67 -40.40
C ASN A 394 -181.91 155.85 -41.62
N LYS A 395 -181.01 156.37 -42.46
CA LYS A 395 -180.45 155.59 -43.59
C LYS A 395 -179.21 154.80 -43.19
N GLU A 396 -178.37 155.35 -42.31
CA GLU A 396 -177.08 154.73 -41.95
C GLU A 396 -177.24 153.59 -40.94
N ILE A 397 -178.24 153.66 -40.05
CA ILE A 397 -178.61 152.57 -39.12
C ILE A 397 -178.94 151.28 -39.88
N ASN A 398 -179.72 151.38 -40.97
CA ASN A 398 -180.11 150.25 -41.81
C ASN A 398 -178.89 149.58 -42.50
N ARG A 399 -177.84 150.34 -42.83
CA ARG A 399 -176.61 149.79 -43.43
C ARG A 399 -175.84 148.92 -42.43
N ILE A 400 -175.82 149.32 -41.15
CA ILE A 400 -175.11 148.59 -40.09
C ILE A 400 -175.84 147.29 -39.73
N GLN A 401 -177.18 147.29 -39.62
CA GLN A 401 -177.98 146.07 -39.43
C GLN A 401 -177.74 145.05 -40.56
N GLY A 402 -177.67 145.50 -41.82
CA GLY A 402 -177.38 144.65 -42.96
C GLY A 402 -175.95 144.06 -43.00
N MET A 403 -174.99 144.62 -42.26
CA MET A 403 -173.67 144.01 -42.07
C MET A 403 -173.69 142.98 -40.95
N ASN A 404 -174.37 143.27 -39.83
CA ASN A 404 -174.46 142.38 -38.67
C ASN A 404 -175.01 140.98 -39.04
N MET A 405 -176.10 140.95 -39.83
CA MET A 405 -176.73 139.70 -40.29
C MET A 405 -175.78 138.79 -41.09
N ARG A 406 -174.83 139.35 -41.86
CA ARG A 406 -173.86 138.55 -42.62
C ARG A 406 -172.82 137.91 -41.71
N SER A 407 -172.34 138.63 -40.70
CA SER A 407 -171.40 138.08 -39.71
C SER A 407 -172.04 136.96 -38.89
N THR A 408 -173.32 137.06 -38.53
CA THR A 408 -174.02 135.96 -37.83
C THR A 408 -174.18 134.70 -38.68
N SER A 409 -174.37 134.81 -40.00
CA SER A 409 -174.40 133.62 -40.88
C SER A 409 -173.04 132.91 -40.93
N GLN A 410 -171.94 133.66 -41.05
CA GLN A 410 -170.59 133.07 -41.08
C GLN A 410 -170.21 132.38 -39.76
N ILE A 411 -170.70 132.87 -38.61
CA ILE A 411 -170.53 132.20 -37.31
C ILE A 411 -171.25 130.84 -37.30
N SER A 412 -172.48 130.77 -37.84
CA SER A 412 -173.25 129.52 -37.90
C SER A 412 -172.62 128.45 -38.81
N GLU A 413 -171.86 128.84 -39.84
CA GLU A 413 -171.14 127.90 -40.71
C GLU A 413 -169.92 127.33 -39.98
N LEU A 414 -169.12 128.19 -39.31
CA LEU A 414 -167.97 127.77 -38.50
C LEU A 414 -168.37 126.90 -37.29
N GLU A 415 -169.52 127.15 -36.66
CA GLU A 415 -170.09 126.26 -35.63
C GLU A 415 -170.53 124.89 -36.16
N GLY A 416 -170.74 124.75 -37.47
CA GLY A 416 -170.94 123.47 -38.15
C GLY A 416 -169.61 122.74 -38.36
N GLU A 417 -168.59 123.44 -38.86
CA GLU A 417 -167.25 122.88 -39.05
C GLU A 417 -166.65 122.38 -37.73
N ILE A 418 -166.75 123.14 -36.64
CA ILE A 418 -166.28 122.74 -35.30
C ILE A 418 -166.86 121.38 -34.88
N LYS A 419 -168.17 121.16 -35.02
CA LYS A 419 -168.83 119.88 -34.65
C LYS A 419 -168.35 118.70 -35.51
N THR A 420 -167.99 118.94 -36.78
CA THR A 420 -167.39 117.90 -37.61
C THR A 420 -165.95 117.59 -37.22
N LEU A 421 -165.18 118.58 -36.79
CA LEU A 421 -163.82 118.42 -36.27
C LEU A 421 -163.81 117.71 -34.90
N GLU A 422 -164.77 117.99 -34.02
CA GLU A 422 -164.93 117.28 -32.73
C GLU A 422 -165.15 115.76 -32.93
N LEU A 423 -165.99 115.37 -33.90
CA LEU A 423 -166.19 113.95 -34.26
C LEU A 423 -164.94 113.30 -34.87
N GLN A 424 -164.13 114.06 -35.62
CA GLN A 424 -162.82 113.57 -36.10
C GLN A 424 -161.83 113.40 -34.94
N ILE A 425 -161.79 114.35 -34.01
CA ILE A 425 -160.94 114.31 -32.80
C ILE A 425 -161.30 113.11 -31.91
N GLU A 426 -162.58 112.77 -31.74
CA GLU A 426 -162.97 111.52 -31.06
C GLU A 426 -162.46 110.26 -31.76
N ASN A 427 -162.50 110.21 -33.09
CA ASN A 427 -162.02 109.07 -33.86
C ASN A 427 -160.49 108.93 -33.77
N GLU A 428 -159.73 110.02 -33.84
CA GLU A 428 -158.28 109.96 -33.66
C GLU A 428 -157.89 109.61 -32.21
N ARG A 429 -158.62 110.10 -31.20
CA ARG A 429 -158.42 109.70 -29.78
C ARG A 429 -158.54 108.18 -29.59
N LYS A 430 -159.56 107.55 -30.21
CA LYS A 430 -159.76 106.09 -30.17
C LYS A 430 -158.62 105.32 -30.86
N LYS A 431 -157.95 105.90 -31.87
CA LYS A 431 -156.72 105.31 -32.46
C LYS A 431 -155.51 105.44 -31.53
N VAL A 432 -155.36 106.58 -30.85
CA VAL A 432 -154.27 106.80 -29.87
C VAL A 432 -154.36 105.79 -28.72
N GLU A 433 -155.54 105.54 -28.17
CA GLU A 433 -155.77 104.57 -27.10
C GLU A 433 -155.30 103.14 -27.48
N VAL A 434 -155.59 102.70 -28.70
CA VAL A 434 -155.11 101.42 -29.24
C VAL A 434 -153.59 101.37 -29.38
N LEU A 435 -152.95 102.48 -29.79
CA LEU A 435 -151.50 102.59 -29.89
C LEU A 435 -150.82 102.59 -28.52
N GLU A 436 -151.41 103.20 -27.49
CA GLU A 436 -150.87 103.16 -26.13
C GLU A 436 -150.86 101.73 -25.55
N ILE A 437 -151.92 100.94 -25.80
CA ILE A 437 -151.97 99.52 -25.41
C ILE A 437 -150.84 98.71 -26.06
N LEU A 438 -150.48 99.00 -27.31
CA LEU A 438 -149.34 98.37 -27.99
C LEU A 438 -148.01 98.86 -27.39
N HIS A 439 -147.85 100.16 -27.16
CA HIS A 439 -146.64 100.74 -26.59
C HIS A 439 -146.35 100.21 -25.16
N VAL A 440 -147.39 99.93 -24.36
CA VAL A 440 -147.25 99.27 -23.04
C VAL A 440 -146.76 97.82 -23.18
N LYS A 441 -147.28 97.07 -24.17
CA LYS A 441 -146.82 95.68 -24.44
C LYS A 441 -145.35 95.64 -24.87
N GLU A 442 -144.90 96.58 -25.67
CA GLU A 442 -143.48 96.66 -26.06
C GLU A 442 -142.57 97.11 -24.90
N ARG A 443 -143.00 98.09 -24.09
CA ARG A 443 -142.25 98.48 -22.88
C ARG A 443 -142.10 97.33 -21.87
N ARG A 444 -143.07 96.40 -21.80
CA ARG A 444 -142.92 95.16 -21.01
C ARG A 444 -141.86 94.21 -21.59
N LYS A 445 -141.92 93.90 -22.89
CA LYS A 445 -140.92 93.07 -23.58
C LYS A 445 -139.49 93.63 -23.49
N LEU A 446 -139.35 94.96 -23.47
CA LEU A 446 -138.05 95.61 -23.31
C LEU A 446 -137.47 95.39 -21.91
N LYS A 447 -138.29 95.49 -20.85
CA LYS A 447 -137.88 95.16 -19.47
C LYS A 447 -137.45 93.70 -19.35
N GLU A 448 -138.26 92.76 -19.84
CA GLU A 448 -137.95 91.32 -19.81
C GLU A 448 -136.56 90.99 -20.42
N LYS A 449 -136.17 91.70 -21.49
CA LYS A 449 -134.83 91.58 -22.08
C LYS A 449 -133.72 92.25 -21.27
N ILE A 450 -133.99 93.39 -20.64
CA ILE A 450 -133.04 94.09 -19.75
C ILE A 450 -132.77 93.25 -18.50
N ASP A 451 -133.80 92.71 -17.87
CA ASP A 451 -133.69 91.86 -16.68
C ASP A 451 -132.93 90.55 -17.00
N SER A 452 -133.17 89.99 -18.20
CA SER A 452 -132.40 88.84 -18.73
C SER A 452 -130.92 89.17 -18.98
N ALA A 453 -130.61 90.39 -19.42
CA ALA A 453 -129.23 90.84 -19.61
C ALA A 453 -128.50 90.99 -18.27
N TYR A 454 -129.11 91.70 -17.29
CA TYR A 454 -128.53 91.83 -15.95
C TYR A 454 -128.32 90.49 -15.25
N HIS A 455 -129.20 89.50 -15.47
CA HIS A 455 -128.99 88.15 -14.95
C HIS A 455 -127.75 87.47 -15.56
N ARG A 456 -127.55 87.60 -16.88
CA ARG A 456 -126.34 87.10 -17.57
C ARG A 456 -125.08 87.84 -17.11
N ASP A 457 -125.14 89.16 -16.96
CA ASP A 457 -124.00 89.97 -16.49
C ASP A 457 -123.61 89.61 -15.06
N PHE A 458 -124.58 89.33 -14.18
CA PHE A 458 -124.32 88.84 -12.82
C PHE A 458 -123.62 87.47 -12.82
N GLU A 459 -124.02 86.54 -13.69
CA GLU A 459 -123.30 85.26 -13.84
C GLU A 459 -121.89 85.45 -14.40
N ILE A 460 -121.71 86.33 -15.39
CA ILE A 460 -120.39 86.70 -15.92
C ILE A 460 -119.52 87.33 -14.84
N GLN A 461 -120.07 88.21 -14.00
CA GLN A 461 -119.33 88.86 -12.91
C GLN A 461 -118.95 87.84 -11.82
N LYS A 462 -119.88 86.94 -11.44
CA LYS A 462 -119.62 85.80 -10.53
C LYS A 462 -118.56 84.84 -11.09
N GLY A 463 -118.53 84.64 -12.41
CA GLY A 463 -117.46 83.94 -13.11
C GLY A 463 -116.12 84.67 -13.02
N ARG A 464 -116.09 85.97 -13.36
CA ARG A 464 -114.89 86.82 -13.31
C ARG A 464 -114.28 86.90 -11.91
N MET A 465 -115.08 87.05 -10.86
CA MET A 465 -114.59 87.08 -9.47
C MET A 465 -113.93 85.75 -9.07
N LYS A 466 -114.50 84.61 -9.45
CA LYS A 466 -113.87 83.29 -9.26
C LYS A 466 -112.57 83.16 -10.05
N LEU A 467 -112.55 83.66 -11.29
CA LEU A 467 -111.38 83.59 -12.16
C LEU A 467 -110.24 84.49 -11.66
N GLY A 468 -110.57 85.68 -11.12
CA GLY A 468 -109.60 86.58 -10.47
C GLY A 468 -108.94 85.95 -9.24
N HIS A 469 -109.73 85.40 -8.30
CA HIS A 469 -109.19 84.68 -7.14
C HIS A 469 -108.38 83.42 -7.51
N LEU A 470 -108.70 82.75 -8.62
CA LEU A 470 -107.92 81.60 -9.12
C LEU A 470 -106.69 82.01 -9.95
N SER A 471 -106.59 83.28 -10.38
CA SER A 471 -105.51 83.80 -11.23
C SER A 471 -104.47 84.63 -10.46
N GLY A 472 -104.66 84.90 -9.17
CA GLY A 472 -103.63 85.48 -8.29
C GLY A 472 -103.25 86.95 -8.54
N VAL A 473 -104.05 87.72 -9.29
CA VAL A 473 -103.71 89.09 -9.72
C VAL A 473 -104.14 90.16 -8.69
N GLU A 474 -103.92 89.89 -7.40
CA GLU A 474 -104.03 90.88 -6.30
C GLU A 474 -102.81 90.79 -5.35
N GLN A 475 -101.63 91.04 -5.92
CA GLN A 475 -100.50 91.66 -5.22
C GLN A 475 -99.97 92.79 -6.11
N ASP A 476 -99.42 93.85 -5.49
CA ASP A 476 -99.04 95.07 -6.20
C ASP A 476 -98.13 94.81 -7.41
N GLY A 477 -98.42 95.45 -8.56
CA GLY A 477 -97.60 95.31 -9.77
C GLY A 477 -96.13 95.66 -9.55
N ALA A 478 -95.85 96.61 -8.63
CA ALA A 478 -94.49 96.98 -8.24
C ALA A 478 -93.83 96.01 -7.24
N GLU A 479 -94.57 95.09 -6.63
CA GLU A 479 -94.00 93.90 -5.97
C GLU A 479 -93.86 92.73 -6.94
N LEU A 480 -94.83 92.52 -7.85
CA LEU A 480 -94.79 91.47 -8.86
C LEU A 480 -93.57 91.67 -9.79
N GLU A 481 -93.36 92.86 -10.34
CA GLU A 481 -92.22 93.16 -11.20
C GLU A 481 -90.88 93.06 -10.44
N LYS A 482 -90.84 93.35 -9.14
CA LYS A 482 -89.67 93.08 -8.28
C LYS A 482 -89.45 91.59 -8.08
N LYS A 483 -90.51 90.84 -7.79
CA LYS A 483 -90.47 89.38 -7.62
C LYS A 483 -90.00 88.72 -8.91
N GLU A 484 -90.53 89.11 -10.08
CA GLU A 484 -90.08 88.67 -11.41
C GLU A 484 -88.61 89.02 -11.67
N LYS A 485 -88.16 90.26 -11.39
CA LYS A 485 -86.73 90.63 -11.52
C LYS A 485 -85.85 89.80 -10.59
N THR A 486 -86.25 89.58 -9.33
CA THR A 486 -85.52 88.67 -8.43
C THR A 486 -85.59 87.21 -8.87
N ILE A 487 -86.64 86.76 -9.56
CA ILE A 487 -86.74 85.40 -10.13
C ILE A 487 -85.85 85.27 -11.37
N GLU A 488 -85.71 86.31 -12.19
CA GLU A 488 -84.71 86.35 -13.26
C GLU A 488 -83.28 86.38 -12.71
N GLU A 489 -83.00 87.19 -11.69
CA GLU A 489 -81.68 87.29 -11.06
C GLU A 489 -81.31 85.99 -10.32
N LEU A 490 -82.24 85.40 -9.57
CA LEU A 490 -82.08 84.09 -8.95
C LEU A 490 -82.01 82.98 -10.01
N GLY A 491 -82.71 83.11 -11.14
CA GLY A 491 -82.66 82.19 -12.28
C GLY A 491 -81.30 82.21 -12.98
N LYS A 492 -80.75 83.40 -13.23
CA LYS A 492 -79.39 83.61 -13.75
C LYS A 492 -78.35 83.10 -12.75
N CYS A 493 -78.51 83.41 -11.46
CA CYS A 493 -77.69 82.80 -10.41
C CYS A 493 -77.82 81.28 -10.38
N LEU A 494 -79.01 80.71 -10.61
CA LEU A 494 -79.21 79.26 -10.64
C LEU A 494 -78.54 78.63 -11.87
N THR A 495 -78.55 79.26 -13.04
CA THR A 495 -77.79 78.77 -14.20
C THR A 495 -76.30 78.88 -13.95
N ASP A 496 -75.81 80.02 -13.46
CA ASP A 496 -74.39 80.25 -13.17
C ASP A 496 -73.87 79.28 -12.10
N LYS A 497 -74.65 79.02 -11.04
CA LYS A 497 -74.32 78.02 -10.01
C LYS A 497 -74.42 76.59 -10.52
N ASN A 498 -75.34 76.28 -11.45
CA ASN A 498 -75.40 74.97 -12.10
C ASN A 498 -74.22 74.73 -13.05
N ASP A 499 -73.80 75.74 -13.81
CA ASP A 499 -72.67 75.63 -14.73
C ASP A 499 -71.33 75.63 -13.98
N LEU A 500 -71.22 76.39 -12.89
CA LEU A 500 -70.16 76.22 -11.88
C LEU A 500 -70.18 74.79 -11.29
N LEU A 501 -71.35 74.23 -10.97
CA LEU A 501 -71.46 72.85 -10.48
C LEU A 501 -71.04 71.82 -11.53
N LYS A 502 -71.41 71.99 -12.81
CA LYS A 502 -70.97 71.13 -13.92
C LYS A 502 -69.45 71.21 -14.11
N LEU A 503 -68.87 72.41 -14.01
CA LEU A 503 -67.43 72.63 -14.08
C LEU A 503 -66.69 72.02 -12.88
N LEU A 504 -67.20 72.19 -11.66
CA LEU A 504 -66.65 71.55 -10.47
C LEU A 504 -66.81 70.02 -10.53
N GLN A 505 -67.93 69.50 -11.05
CA GLN A 505 -68.11 68.06 -11.27
C GLN A 505 -67.20 67.49 -12.36
N SER A 506 -66.90 68.24 -13.42
CA SER A 506 -65.92 67.78 -14.43
C SER A 506 -64.50 67.84 -13.88
N GLN A 507 -64.14 68.89 -13.13
CA GLN A 507 -62.87 69.00 -12.41
C GLN A 507 -62.70 67.89 -11.37
N ILE A 508 -63.73 67.57 -10.58
CA ILE A 508 -63.73 66.44 -9.64
C ILE A 508 -63.57 65.12 -10.40
N LYS A 509 -64.25 64.91 -11.53
CA LYS A 509 -64.08 63.69 -12.34
C LYS A 509 -62.67 63.56 -12.93
N THR A 510 -62.03 64.67 -13.35
CA THR A 510 -60.62 64.64 -13.77
C THR A 510 -59.68 64.36 -12.60
N LEU A 511 -59.90 65.00 -11.44
CA LEU A 511 -59.10 64.76 -10.23
C LEU A 511 -59.28 63.33 -9.72
N GLU A 512 -60.48 62.76 -9.74
CA GLU A 512 -60.72 61.34 -9.44
C GLU A 512 -59.99 60.41 -10.42
N HIS A 513 -60.01 60.73 -11.72
CA HIS A 513 -59.35 59.94 -12.75
C HIS A 513 -57.83 60.00 -12.58
N ASP A 514 -57.28 61.17 -12.27
CA ASP A 514 -55.85 61.36 -12.04
C ASP A 514 -55.40 60.82 -10.67
N MET A 515 -56.24 60.87 -9.63
CA MET A 515 -56.03 60.13 -8.38
C MET A 515 -56.04 58.61 -8.61
N LYS A 516 -56.93 58.09 -9.47
CA LYS A 516 -56.95 56.67 -9.86
C LYS A 516 -55.67 56.30 -10.62
N LYS A 517 -55.20 57.13 -11.57
CA LYS A 517 -53.89 56.95 -12.23
C LYS A 517 -52.73 56.99 -11.23
N LEU A 518 -52.67 58.00 -10.36
CA LEU A 518 -51.61 58.12 -9.36
C LEU A 518 -51.63 56.93 -8.40
N SER A 519 -52.81 56.44 -8.00
CA SER A 519 -52.93 55.24 -7.19
C SER A 519 -52.47 53.98 -7.92
N THR A 520 -52.67 53.84 -9.24
CA THR A 520 -52.12 52.71 -10.00
C THR A 520 -50.63 52.85 -10.26
N HIS A 521 -50.11 54.06 -10.47
CA HIS A 521 -48.66 54.32 -10.50
C HIS A 521 -48.00 53.99 -9.16
N ILE A 522 -48.53 54.47 -8.03
CA ILE A 522 -48.04 54.14 -6.69
C ILE A 522 -48.10 52.63 -6.44
N ALA A 523 -49.17 51.93 -6.83
CA ALA A 523 -49.27 50.47 -6.70
C ALA A 523 -48.23 49.72 -7.56
N ASN A 524 -47.98 50.20 -8.79
CA ASN A 524 -46.97 49.64 -9.69
C ASN A 524 -45.55 49.92 -9.17
N ASP A 525 -45.28 51.12 -8.66
CA ASP A 525 -44.00 51.52 -8.10
C ASP A 525 -43.74 50.80 -6.77
N GLU A 526 -44.77 50.57 -5.95
CA GLU A 526 -44.70 49.68 -4.78
C GLU A 526 -44.37 48.24 -5.19
N ALA A 527 -44.99 47.71 -6.25
CA ALA A 527 -44.70 46.37 -6.75
C ALA A 527 -43.25 46.28 -7.28
N GLN A 528 -42.78 47.29 -8.02
CA GLN A 528 -41.39 47.40 -8.45
C GLN A 528 -40.43 47.52 -7.26
N LEU A 529 -40.75 48.33 -6.25
CA LEU A 529 -39.95 48.46 -5.03
C LEU A 529 -39.92 47.16 -4.22
N LYS A 530 -41.01 46.38 -4.18
CA LYS A 530 -41.04 45.03 -3.57
C LYS A 530 -40.14 44.07 -4.38
N LEU A 531 -40.23 44.06 -5.70
CA LEU A 531 -39.35 43.26 -6.57
C LEU A 531 -37.87 43.66 -6.46
N LEU A 532 -37.56 44.95 -6.36
CA LEU A 532 -36.19 45.46 -6.20
C LEU A 532 -35.64 45.19 -4.78
N LYS A 533 -36.47 45.26 -3.73
CA LYS A 533 -36.11 44.83 -2.37
C LYS A 533 -35.79 43.34 -2.34
N ASN A 534 -36.60 42.49 -2.97
CA ASN A 534 -36.35 41.06 -3.08
C ASN A 534 -35.04 40.79 -3.84
N LYS A 535 -34.87 41.35 -5.05
CA LYS A 535 -33.62 41.23 -5.83
C LYS A 535 -32.39 41.71 -5.06
N LYS A 536 -32.50 42.79 -4.29
CA LYS A 536 -31.42 43.26 -3.40
C LYS A 536 -31.12 42.23 -2.31
N GLN A 537 -32.15 41.65 -1.68
CA GLN A 537 -31.96 40.63 -0.66
C GLN A 537 -31.32 39.36 -1.24
N ASP A 538 -31.76 38.91 -2.42
CA ASP A 538 -31.18 37.78 -3.15
C ASP A 538 -29.69 38.03 -3.49
N GLN A 539 -29.36 39.24 -3.95
CA GLN A 539 -27.98 39.67 -4.21
C GLN A 539 -27.14 39.75 -2.94
N VAL A 540 -27.69 40.25 -1.82
CA VAL A 540 -27.00 40.27 -0.52
C VAL A 540 -26.73 38.86 -0.02
N LEU A 541 -27.70 37.94 -0.11
CA LEU A 541 -27.53 36.54 0.26
C LEU A 541 -26.49 35.83 -0.63
N LEU A 542 -26.47 36.13 -1.93
CA LEU A 542 -25.44 35.62 -2.85
C LEU A 542 -24.05 36.15 -2.50
N MET A 543 -23.91 37.44 -2.18
CA MET A 543 -22.66 38.05 -1.74
C MET A 543 -22.18 37.49 -0.40
N GLU A 544 -23.08 37.32 0.58
CA GLU A 544 -22.79 36.64 1.84
C GLU A 544 -22.33 35.19 1.62
N GLY A 545 -22.97 34.45 0.72
CA GLY A 545 -22.56 33.10 0.34
C GLY A 545 -21.16 33.10 -0.27
N GLY A 546 -20.91 34.00 -1.23
CA GLY A 546 -19.60 34.21 -1.83
C GLY A 546 -18.51 34.55 -0.80
N GLU A 547 -18.80 35.45 0.14
CA GLU A 547 -17.90 35.77 1.25
C GLU A 547 -17.61 34.56 2.15
N LYS A 548 -18.64 33.77 2.50
CA LYS A 548 -18.48 32.57 3.35
C LYS A 548 -17.61 31.53 2.63
N HIS A 549 -17.84 31.29 1.33
CA HIS A 549 -16.99 30.42 0.52
C HIS A 549 -15.55 30.96 0.38
N LEU A 550 -15.38 32.27 0.18
CA LEU A 550 -14.07 32.93 0.07
C LEU A 550 -13.28 32.88 1.39
N LYS A 551 -13.95 33.05 2.54
CA LYS A 551 -13.35 32.89 3.88
C LYS A 551 -12.88 31.44 4.10
N VAL A 552 -13.68 30.44 3.72
CA VAL A 552 -13.28 29.02 3.76
C VAL A 552 -12.13 28.72 2.79
N ALA A 553 -12.12 29.32 1.59
CA ALA A 553 -11.04 29.14 0.62
C ALA A 553 -9.71 29.75 1.11
N ARG A 554 -9.74 30.93 1.75
CA ARG A 554 -8.56 31.54 2.39
C ARG A 554 -7.99 30.66 3.50
N ALA A 555 -8.83 30.22 4.44
CA ALA A 555 -8.41 29.36 5.53
C ALA A 555 -7.79 28.04 5.03
N ARG A 556 -8.36 27.42 3.99
CA ARG A 556 -7.76 26.24 3.33
C ARG A 556 -6.43 26.54 2.66
N ASN A 557 -6.30 27.69 1.99
CA ASN A 557 -5.04 28.10 1.39
C ASN A 557 -3.95 28.31 2.46
N GLU A 558 -4.28 29.01 3.55
CA GLU A 558 -3.42 29.24 4.71
C GLU A 558 -2.98 27.90 5.35
N GLU A 559 -3.92 26.95 5.53
CA GLU A 559 -3.63 25.58 5.97
C GLU A 559 -2.68 24.85 5.00
N THR A 560 -2.90 24.93 3.69
CA THR A 560 -1.99 24.31 2.71
C THR A 560 -0.60 24.95 2.70
N GLN A 561 -0.48 26.27 2.93
CA GLN A 561 0.81 26.96 3.05
C GLN A 561 1.55 26.57 4.33
N VAL A 562 0.84 26.37 5.45
CA VAL A 562 1.44 25.84 6.69
C VAL A 562 1.92 24.39 6.46
N ASN A 563 1.10 23.55 5.83
CA ASN A 563 1.47 22.18 5.49
C ASN A 563 2.67 22.12 4.52
N GLU A 564 2.72 23.00 3.52
CA GLU A 564 3.87 23.11 2.61
C GLU A 564 5.14 23.52 3.35
N ASN A 565 5.07 24.50 4.26
CA ASN A 565 6.22 24.91 5.07
C ASN A 565 6.70 23.80 6.02
N ILE A 566 5.78 23.00 6.58
CA ILE A 566 6.12 21.80 7.37
C ILE A 566 6.79 20.74 6.49
N LEU A 567 6.35 20.54 5.25
CA LEU A 567 6.99 19.62 4.30
C LEU A 567 8.37 20.12 3.87
N ARG A 568 8.54 21.41 3.56
CA ARG A 568 9.83 22.05 3.29
C ARG A 568 10.80 21.89 4.46
N LEU A 569 10.34 22.06 5.71
CA LEU A 569 11.12 21.82 6.92
C LEU A 569 11.56 20.34 7.03
N ARG A 570 10.65 19.39 6.78
CA ARG A 570 10.96 17.95 6.78
C ARG A 570 11.95 17.55 5.69
N ILE A 571 11.83 18.14 4.50
CA ILE A 571 12.78 17.96 3.40
C ILE A 571 14.16 18.47 3.81
N TYR A 572 14.27 19.71 4.31
CA TYR A 572 15.55 20.26 4.80
C TYR A 572 16.17 19.42 5.94
N GLN A 573 15.36 18.88 6.85
CA GLN A 573 15.83 17.95 7.88
C GLN A 573 16.35 16.64 7.27
N ALA A 574 15.66 16.06 6.28
CA ALA A 574 16.08 14.87 5.58
C ALA A 574 17.35 15.09 4.75
N GLU A 575 17.45 16.19 4.01
CA GLU A 575 18.67 16.60 3.29
C GLU A 575 19.86 16.73 4.25
N ARG A 576 19.65 17.31 5.44
CA ARG A 576 20.67 17.44 6.48
C ARG A 576 21.06 16.08 7.09
N THR A 577 20.13 15.13 7.26
CA THR A 577 20.49 13.77 7.69
C THR A 577 21.24 13.00 6.60
N VAL A 578 20.83 13.13 5.33
CA VAL A 578 21.54 12.54 4.17
C VAL A 578 22.94 13.12 4.03
N SER A 579 23.12 14.44 4.15
CA SER A 579 24.44 15.08 4.16
C SER A 579 25.31 14.56 5.31
N ASN A 580 24.77 14.46 6.52
CA ASN A 580 25.47 13.88 7.67
C ASN A 580 25.83 12.39 7.48
N ILE A 581 24.98 11.61 6.79
CA ILE A 581 25.26 10.21 6.44
C ILE A 581 26.36 10.13 5.38
N ASN A 582 26.28 10.92 4.31
CA ASN A 582 27.32 10.98 3.27
C ASN A 582 28.68 11.36 3.86
N ASN A 583 28.73 12.36 4.75
CA ASN A 583 29.96 12.75 5.44
C ASN A 583 30.52 11.61 6.33
N LYS A 584 29.65 10.82 6.98
CA LYS A 584 30.05 9.62 7.74
C LYS A 584 30.55 8.49 6.83
N VAL A 585 29.86 8.21 5.72
CA VAL A 585 30.25 7.20 4.74
C VAL A 585 31.58 7.55 4.09
N TYR A 586 31.76 8.81 3.68
CA TYR A 586 33.02 9.34 3.16
C TYR A 586 34.18 9.16 4.16
N ASN A 587 33.97 9.52 5.43
CA ASN A 587 34.99 9.32 6.47
C ASN A 587 35.29 7.84 6.71
N LEU A 588 34.29 6.96 6.71
CA LEU A 588 34.48 5.51 6.86
C LEU A 588 35.20 4.89 5.66
N GLU A 589 34.90 5.32 4.43
CA GLU A 589 35.60 4.89 3.22
C GLU A 589 37.05 5.37 3.23
N LYS A 590 37.30 6.63 3.64
CA LYS A 590 38.65 7.16 3.87
C LYS A 590 39.41 6.32 4.89
N TYR A 591 38.85 6.08 6.08
CA TYR A 591 39.52 5.26 7.11
C TYR A 591 39.74 3.82 6.66
N LYS A 592 38.81 3.23 5.90
CA LYS A 592 38.98 1.91 5.27
C LYS A 592 40.17 1.90 4.31
N LEU A 593 40.34 2.92 3.47
CA LEU A 593 41.47 3.03 2.55
C LEU A 593 42.80 3.26 3.31
N GLU A 594 42.82 4.08 4.36
CA GLU A 594 44.00 4.30 5.21
C GLU A 594 44.41 3.01 5.96
N ILE A 595 43.44 2.26 6.50
CA ILE A 595 43.68 0.96 7.13
C ILE A 595 44.16 -0.06 6.07
N GLN A 596 43.56 -0.10 4.89
CA GLN A 596 43.96 -1.03 3.83
C GLN A 596 45.39 -0.74 3.34
N ALA A 597 45.78 0.53 3.19
CA ALA A 597 47.13 0.93 2.84
C ALA A 597 48.15 0.51 3.92
N THR A 598 47.90 0.85 5.18
CA THR A 598 48.80 0.48 6.30
C THR A 598 48.87 -1.04 6.51
N MET A 599 47.80 -1.80 6.22
CA MET A 599 47.86 -3.26 6.18
C MET A 599 48.74 -3.77 5.04
N GLN A 600 48.63 -3.22 3.83
CA GLN A 600 49.47 -3.61 2.69
C GLN A 600 50.96 -3.28 2.92
N GLU A 601 51.26 -2.13 3.55
CA GLU A 601 52.61 -1.78 3.99
C GLU A 601 53.17 -2.79 5.02
N ARG A 602 52.37 -3.17 6.02
CA ARG A 602 52.77 -4.18 7.02
C ARG A 602 52.90 -5.58 6.43
N GLU A 603 52.06 -5.96 5.45
CA GLU A 603 52.21 -7.23 4.73
C GLU A 603 53.51 -7.26 3.91
N ALA A 604 53.86 -6.15 3.24
CA ALA A 604 55.12 -6.00 2.52
C ALA A 604 56.34 -6.04 3.46
N GLU A 605 56.27 -5.34 4.60
CA GLU A 605 57.31 -5.36 5.63
C GLU A 605 57.50 -6.77 6.21
N ILE A 606 56.42 -7.44 6.62
CA ILE A 606 56.45 -8.81 7.14
C ILE A 606 56.98 -9.79 6.08
N LYS A 607 56.65 -9.58 4.80
CA LYS A 607 57.21 -10.38 3.69
C LYS A 607 58.71 -10.18 3.55
N ALA A 608 59.20 -8.94 3.53
CA ALA A 608 60.63 -8.63 3.48
C ALA A 608 61.38 -9.20 4.71
N GLN A 609 60.81 -9.11 5.91
CA GLN A 609 61.37 -9.72 7.12
C GLN A 609 61.41 -11.25 7.04
N LYS A 610 60.36 -11.90 6.51
CA LYS A 610 60.33 -13.35 6.27
C LYS A 610 61.38 -13.79 5.25
N GLU A 611 61.57 -13.04 4.17
CA GLU A 611 62.58 -13.30 3.15
C GLU A 611 64.01 -13.13 3.71
N ALA A 612 64.26 -12.09 4.51
CA ALA A 612 65.52 -11.89 5.22
C ALA A 612 65.81 -13.03 6.23
N LEU A 613 64.79 -13.50 6.97
CA LEU A 613 64.92 -14.65 7.87
C LEU A 613 65.14 -15.96 7.12
N ALA A 614 64.51 -16.16 5.95
CA ALA A 614 64.76 -17.31 5.09
C ALA A 614 66.20 -17.33 4.57
N MET A 615 66.75 -16.17 4.19
CA MET A 615 68.14 -16.03 3.79
C MET A 615 69.10 -16.30 4.96
N ARG A 616 68.85 -15.78 6.16
CA ARG A 616 69.63 -16.11 7.37
C ARG A 616 69.57 -17.60 7.72
N LYS A 617 68.40 -18.24 7.56
CA LYS A 617 68.27 -19.70 7.73
C LYS A 617 69.08 -20.47 6.68
N LYS A 618 69.16 -19.97 5.45
CA LYS A 618 69.95 -20.57 4.37
C LYS A 618 71.46 -20.47 4.65
N THR A 619 71.98 -19.32 5.09
CA THR A 619 73.40 -19.16 5.43
C THR A 619 73.79 -19.99 6.65
N ALA A 620 72.99 -19.97 7.73
CA ALA A 620 73.22 -20.87 8.87
C ALA A 620 73.15 -22.36 8.48
N SER A 621 72.35 -22.71 7.47
CA SER A 621 72.32 -24.08 6.93
C SER A 621 73.58 -24.44 6.14
N THR A 622 74.21 -23.50 5.41
CA THR A 622 75.48 -23.75 4.71
C THR A 622 76.65 -23.82 5.70
N GLU A 623 76.73 -22.87 6.63
CA GLU A 623 77.70 -22.84 7.74
C GLU A 623 77.67 -24.16 8.54
N THR A 624 76.49 -24.65 8.90
CA THR A 624 76.38 -25.93 9.61
C THR A 624 76.73 -27.15 8.76
N SER A 625 76.60 -27.11 7.42
CA SER A 625 77.14 -28.19 6.56
C SER A 625 78.67 -28.13 6.45
N GLU A 626 79.25 -26.94 6.33
CA GLU A 626 80.71 -26.72 6.30
C GLU A 626 81.36 -27.18 7.61
N LEU A 627 80.79 -26.80 8.76
CA LEU A 627 81.23 -27.29 10.07
C LEU A 627 81.08 -28.81 10.22
N ARG A 628 80.03 -29.42 9.63
CA ARG A 628 79.88 -30.89 9.62
C ARG A 628 80.94 -31.58 8.77
N MET A 629 81.32 -31.00 7.63
CA MET A 629 82.45 -31.48 6.80
C MET A 629 83.77 -31.38 7.56
N ALA A 630 84.08 -30.22 8.14
CA ALA A 630 85.28 -30.02 8.94
C ALA A 630 85.36 -30.98 10.15
N ILE A 631 84.23 -31.26 10.83
CA ILE A 631 84.17 -32.26 11.90
C ILE A 631 84.43 -33.69 11.37
N ALA A 632 83.93 -34.03 10.17
CA ALA A 632 84.19 -35.32 9.55
C ALA A 632 85.69 -35.50 9.20
N GLU A 633 86.33 -34.48 8.62
CA GLU A 633 87.77 -34.45 8.33
C GLU A 633 88.63 -34.58 9.60
N ARG A 634 88.23 -33.90 10.69
CA ARG A 634 88.93 -34.03 11.98
C ARG A 634 88.75 -35.44 12.58
N LYS A 635 87.56 -36.05 12.44
CA LYS A 635 87.31 -37.44 12.86
C LYS A 635 88.14 -38.46 12.08
N THR A 636 88.19 -38.37 10.75
CA THR A 636 89.03 -39.28 9.95
C THR A 636 90.51 -39.08 10.26
N ARG A 637 90.95 -37.84 10.52
CA ARG A 637 92.33 -37.57 10.98
C ARG A 637 92.64 -38.16 12.36
N ILE A 638 91.70 -38.16 13.30
CA ILE A 638 91.84 -38.84 14.59
C ILE A 638 91.95 -40.36 14.39
N GLN A 639 91.10 -40.95 13.56
CA GLN A 639 91.16 -42.39 13.24
C GLN A 639 92.50 -42.80 12.58
N GLN A 640 93.08 -41.96 11.71
CA GLN A 640 94.42 -42.17 11.16
C GLN A 640 95.53 -42.15 12.23
N LEU A 641 95.36 -41.37 13.30
CA LEU A 641 96.33 -41.29 14.40
C LEU A 641 96.16 -42.46 15.38
N GLN A 642 94.92 -42.84 15.71
CA GLN A 642 94.61 -44.03 16.50
C GLN A 642 95.16 -45.29 15.82
N THR A 643 94.77 -45.56 14.57
CA THR A 643 95.27 -46.73 13.82
C THR A 643 96.79 -46.74 13.59
N ARG A 644 97.50 -45.61 13.77
CA ARG A 644 98.97 -45.56 13.81
C ARG A 644 99.52 -45.91 15.20
N TYR A 645 98.88 -45.44 16.26
CA TYR A 645 99.20 -45.78 17.65
C TYR A 645 98.94 -47.26 17.95
N ASP A 646 97.77 -47.77 17.56
CA ASP A 646 97.37 -49.16 17.80
C ASP A 646 98.35 -50.13 17.14
N LYS A 647 98.77 -49.84 15.89
CA LYS A 647 99.81 -50.60 15.19
C LYS A 647 101.18 -50.54 15.88
N LEU A 648 101.53 -49.44 16.54
CA LEU A 648 102.77 -49.33 17.31
C LEU A 648 102.72 -50.22 18.56
N MET A 649 101.59 -50.21 19.27
CA MET A 649 101.39 -51.01 20.49
C MET A 649 101.28 -52.51 20.19
N SER A 650 100.60 -52.90 19.10
CA SER A 650 100.51 -54.31 18.66
C SER A 650 101.86 -54.95 18.32
N CYS A 651 102.91 -54.16 18.07
CA CYS A 651 104.26 -54.67 17.83
C CYS A 651 105.10 -54.88 19.10
N LEU A 652 104.62 -54.48 20.29
CA LEU A 652 105.40 -54.53 21.55
C LEU A 652 104.95 -55.61 22.53
N GLY A 653 103.71 -56.10 22.41
CA GLY A 653 103.18 -57.19 23.23
C GLY A 653 102.79 -56.80 24.66
N THR A 654 102.22 -57.75 25.39
CA THR A 654 101.62 -57.56 26.73
C THR A 654 102.10 -58.62 27.72
N THR A 655 101.98 -58.31 29.01
CA THR A 655 102.26 -59.24 30.13
C THR A 655 100.97 -59.80 30.74
N ALA A 656 101.11 -60.83 31.58
CA ALA A 656 99.99 -61.55 32.20
C ALA A 656 99.02 -60.65 33.01
N ASP A 657 99.52 -59.54 33.56
CA ASP A 657 98.74 -58.57 34.35
C ASP A 657 98.23 -57.36 33.52
N GLY A 658 98.27 -57.45 32.18
CA GLY A 658 97.59 -56.52 31.27
C GLY A 658 98.33 -55.21 30.92
N GLU A 659 99.38 -54.83 31.65
CA GLU A 659 100.18 -53.65 31.32
C GLU A 659 101.19 -53.89 30.15
N PRO A 660 101.52 -52.85 29.35
CA PRO A 660 102.40 -52.96 28.18
C PRO A 660 103.88 -53.05 28.57
N LEU A 661 104.61 -53.99 27.96
CA LEU A 661 105.93 -54.39 28.46
C LEU A 661 107.07 -53.48 27.96
N THR A 662 107.81 -52.87 28.89
CA THR A 662 108.94 -51.99 28.57
C THR A 662 110.25 -52.76 28.35
N THR A 663 111.01 -52.40 27.31
CA THR A 663 112.20 -53.09 26.78
C THR A 663 113.28 -53.49 27.80
N THR A 664 113.39 -52.76 28.92
CA THR A 664 114.39 -52.99 29.98
C THR A 664 114.17 -54.32 30.71
N TYR A 665 112.91 -54.73 30.91
CA TYR A 665 112.54 -55.89 31.75
C TYR A 665 112.96 -57.23 31.12
N ILE A 666 112.79 -57.36 29.80
CA ILE A 666 113.06 -58.60 29.04
C ILE A 666 114.54 -59.02 29.12
N LYS A 667 115.46 -58.05 29.22
CA LYS A 667 116.92 -58.30 29.26
C LYS A 667 117.42 -58.85 30.60
N ILE A 668 116.69 -58.67 31.69
CA ILE A 668 117.12 -59.10 33.03
C ILE A 668 116.76 -60.58 33.25
N LYS A 669 115.51 -60.97 32.99
CA LYS A 669 115.03 -62.34 33.21
C LYS A 669 115.73 -63.39 32.33
N SER A 670 115.98 -63.05 31.07
CA SER A 670 116.64 -63.94 30.10
C SER A 670 118.12 -64.26 30.41
N ALA A 671 118.75 -63.54 31.34
CA ALA A 671 120.10 -63.85 31.81
C ALA A 671 120.14 -64.94 32.91
N GLN A 672 119.06 -65.07 33.71
CA GLN A 672 119.03 -65.97 34.87
C GLN A 672 118.63 -67.40 34.48
N GLU A 673 117.64 -67.57 33.61
CA GLU A 673 117.12 -68.89 33.19
C GLU A 673 118.15 -69.72 32.40
N LYS A 674 119.17 -69.08 31.80
CA LYS A 674 120.23 -69.78 31.04
C LYS A 674 121.22 -70.56 31.91
N TYR A 675 121.40 -70.20 33.18
CA TYR A 675 122.42 -70.84 34.04
C TYR A 675 121.90 -72.15 34.65
N ALA A 676 120.61 -72.20 35.03
CA ALA A 676 120.03 -73.35 35.73
C ALA A 676 119.82 -74.60 34.85
N LEU A 677 119.58 -74.44 33.55
CA LEU A 677 119.27 -75.56 32.64
C LEU A 677 120.49 -76.40 32.23
N GLN A 678 121.71 -75.94 32.49
CA GLN A 678 122.93 -76.66 32.11
C GLN A 678 123.34 -77.72 33.15
N GLU A 679 122.98 -77.55 34.44
CA GLU A 679 123.42 -78.43 35.53
C GLU A 679 122.57 -79.71 35.71
N GLN A 680 121.51 -79.87 34.91
CA GLN A 680 120.58 -81.02 34.96
C GLN A 680 120.76 -82.02 33.80
N GLY A 681 121.44 -81.65 32.71
CA GLY A 681 121.67 -82.56 31.57
C GLY A 681 122.62 -83.70 31.93
N ASP A 682 123.80 -83.35 32.45
CA ASP A 682 124.93 -84.26 32.67
C ASP A 682 124.63 -85.44 33.63
N LYS A 683 123.56 -85.34 34.44
CA LYS A 683 123.16 -86.34 35.44
C LYS A 683 122.23 -87.44 34.90
N LEU A 684 121.76 -87.34 33.65
CA LEU A 684 120.84 -88.32 33.04
C LEU A 684 121.56 -89.35 32.14
N ASP A 685 122.51 -88.93 31.31
CA ASP A 685 123.19 -89.81 30.35
C ASP A 685 124.00 -90.95 31.01
N GLU A 686 124.51 -90.74 32.23
CA GLU A 686 125.22 -91.76 32.99
C GLU A 686 124.29 -92.89 33.49
N SER A 687 122.97 -92.64 33.56
CA SER A 687 122.00 -93.65 34.01
C SER A 687 121.62 -94.66 32.93
N ILE A 688 121.72 -94.29 31.65
CA ILE A 688 121.17 -95.08 30.52
C ILE A 688 122.06 -96.28 30.20
N ARG A 689 123.38 -96.10 30.27
CA ARG A 689 124.37 -97.14 29.88
C ARG A 689 124.43 -98.36 30.81
N LYS A 690 123.79 -98.31 31.98
CA LYS A 690 123.74 -99.44 32.92
C LYS A 690 122.59 -100.41 32.62
N THR A 691 121.42 -99.86 32.25
CA THR A 691 120.20 -100.64 32.03
C THR A 691 120.25 -101.52 30.77
N GLU A 692 121.15 -101.26 29.83
CA GLU A 692 121.24 -102.03 28.58
C GLU A 692 121.93 -103.39 28.75
N CYS A 693 122.82 -103.56 29.73
CA CYS A 693 123.51 -104.82 29.98
C CYS A 693 122.67 -105.86 30.75
N GLU A 694 121.79 -105.41 31.66
CA GLU A 694 121.01 -106.32 32.53
C GLU A 694 119.98 -107.14 31.73
N ILE A 695 119.44 -106.57 30.64
CA ILE A 695 118.37 -107.14 29.82
C ILE A 695 118.77 -108.50 29.22
N GLN A 696 120.01 -108.67 28.74
CA GLN A 696 120.47 -109.92 28.12
C GLN A 696 120.53 -111.11 29.09
N SER A 697 120.58 -110.86 30.41
CA SER A 697 120.64 -111.94 31.41
C SER A 697 119.28 -112.63 31.62
N MET A 698 118.18 -111.88 31.53
CA MET A 698 116.86 -112.34 31.96
C MET A 698 116.14 -113.24 30.94
N GLU A 699 116.44 -113.10 29.64
CA GLU A 699 115.75 -113.86 28.58
C GLU A 699 115.95 -115.39 28.68
N ASN A 700 117.12 -115.84 29.14
CA ASN A 700 117.43 -117.27 29.25
C ASN A 700 116.62 -117.97 30.35
N THR A 701 116.49 -117.33 31.53
CA THR A 701 115.74 -117.89 32.67
C THR A 701 114.25 -118.03 32.35
N LEU A 702 113.70 -117.09 31.57
CA LEU A 702 112.28 -117.01 31.20
C LEU A 702 111.81 -118.23 30.37
N ARG A 703 112.69 -118.85 29.58
CA ARG A 703 112.34 -120.01 28.74
C ARG A 703 112.01 -121.28 29.54
N ILE A 704 112.66 -121.52 30.68
CA ILE A 704 112.43 -122.73 31.49
C ILE A 704 111.13 -122.60 32.29
N VAL A 705 110.87 -121.43 32.87
CA VAL A 705 109.68 -121.13 33.70
C VAL A 705 108.38 -121.19 32.89
N ASN A 706 108.40 -120.81 31.61
CA ASN A 706 107.22 -120.91 30.75
C ASN A 706 106.83 -122.36 30.44
N ALA A 707 107.80 -123.23 30.17
CA ALA A 707 107.52 -124.63 29.82
C ALA A 707 106.85 -125.43 30.96
N SER A 708 107.12 -125.08 32.22
CA SER A 708 106.44 -125.65 33.39
C SER A 708 105.07 -125.02 33.63
N ASN A 709 104.93 -123.69 33.49
CA ASN A 709 103.64 -123.00 33.59
C ASN A 709 102.59 -123.52 32.60
N ASP A 710 102.99 -123.88 31.37
CA ASP A 710 102.05 -124.34 30.36
C ASP A 710 101.55 -125.78 30.58
N LYS A 711 102.21 -126.61 31.43
CA LYS A 711 101.58 -127.82 31.98
C LYS A 711 100.63 -127.46 33.14
N TYR A 712 101.04 -126.58 34.06
CA TYR A 712 100.24 -126.17 35.23
C TYR A 712 98.91 -125.47 34.86
N LYS A 713 98.86 -124.75 33.74
CA LYS A 713 97.62 -124.19 33.19
C LYS A 713 96.65 -125.23 32.61
N LYS A 714 97.14 -126.42 32.20
CA LYS A 714 96.30 -127.47 31.62
C LYS A 714 95.55 -128.28 32.68
N SER A 715 96.15 -128.53 33.84
CA SER A 715 95.43 -129.11 34.99
C SER A 715 94.48 -128.12 35.69
N LEU A 716 94.48 -126.85 35.28
CA LEU A 716 93.53 -125.81 35.70
C LEU A 716 92.53 -125.43 34.57
N GLY A 717 92.45 -126.22 33.50
CA GLY A 717 91.42 -126.10 32.46
C GLY A 717 90.06 -126.59 32.95
N LEU A 718 88.99 -125.85 32.63
CA LEU A 718 87.66 -126.04 33.23
C LEU A 718 86.53 -126.39 32.24
N VAL A 719 86.87 -126.85 31.03
CA VAL A 719 85.91 -127.21 29.96
C VAL A 719 86.38 -128.46 29.22
N GLU A 720 85.47 -129.41 28.96
CA GLU A 720 85.73 -130.59 28.12
C GLU A 720 85.61 -130.26 26.62
N GLU A 721 86.53 -130.76 25.78
CA GLU A 721 86.62 -130.47 24.33
C GLU A 721 85.49 -131.06 23.46
N ARG A 722 84.35 -131.44 24.05
CA ARG A 722 83.08 -131.81 23.36
C ARG A 722 81.81 -131.37 24.13
N GLY A 723 81.92 -130.35 24.99
CA GLY A 723 80.77 -129.82 25.74
C GLY A 723 79.73 -129.12 24.86
N PRO A 724 78.46 -128.98 25.33
CA PRO A 724 77.40 -128.31 24.57
C PRO A 724 77.70 -126.83 24.27
N GLU A 725 78.57 -126.19 25.06
CA GLU A 725 79.03 -124.82 24.84
C GLU A 725 79.78 -124.65 23.51
N GLN A 726 80.36 -125.72 22.92
CA GLN A 726 80.99 -125.65 21.60
C GLN A 726 79.98 -125.78 20.44
N MET A 727 78.86 -126.47 20.62
CA MET A 727 77.73 -126.36 19.69
C MET A 727 76.99 -125.03 19.85
N GLU A 728 76.92 -124.47 21.07
CA GLU A 728 76.60 -123.04 21.21
C GLU A 728 77.67 -122.17 20.55
N GLN A 729 78.96 -122.51 20.53
CA GLN A 729 79.98 -121.70 19.85
C GLN A 729 79.81 -121.70 18.32
N GLU A 730 79.37 -122.81 17.72
CA GLU A 730 79.00 -122.86 16.30
C GLU A 730 77.66 -122.14 16.04
N ARG A 731 76.66 -122.28 16.91
CA ARG A 731 75.42 -121.48 16.84
C ARG A 731 75.71 -119.98 17.03
N LEU A 732 76.64 -119.63 17.91
CA LEU A 732 77.20 -118.29 18.10
C LEU A 732 78.06 -117.86 16.90
N GLY A 733 78.52 -118.79 16.06
CA GLY A 733 79.15 -118.54 14.76
C GLY A 733 78.12 -118.13 13.70
N GLU A 734 76.96 -118.79 13.67
CA GLU A 734 75.83 -118.38 12.82
C GLU A 734 75.14 -117.11 13.35
N GLU A 735 74.99 -116.96 14.67
CA GLU A 735 74.58 -115.72 15.31
C GLU A 735 75.64 -114.62 15.11
N MET A 736 76.94 -114.93 15.06
CA MET A 736 78.00 -113.99 14.66
C MET A 736 77.86 -113.60 13.20
N TYR A 737 77.44 -114.49 12.30
CA TYR A 737 77.19 -114.16 10.90
C TYR A 737 75.96 -113.25 10.75
N ASN A 738 74.90 -113.53 11.52
CA ASN A 738 73.72 -112.65 11.64
C ASN A 738 74.06 -111.31 12.34
N GLU A 739 74.94 -111.31 13.34
CA GLU A 739 75.50 -110.11 13.96
C GLU A 739 76.49 -109.39 13.01
N MET A 740 77.06 -110.08 12.01
CA MET A 740 77.87 -109.48 10.96
C MET A 740 76.99 -108.79 9.90
N GLU A 741 75.80 -109.30 9.64
CA GLU A 741 74.75 -108.60 8.87
C GLU A 741 74.18 -107.42 9.68
N ARG A 742 73.91 -107.59 10.98
CA ARG A 742 73.60 -106.47 11.90
C ARG A 742 74.76 -105.50 12.03
N PHE A 743 76.02 -105.93 11.86
CA PHE A 743 77.20 -105.07 11.80
C PHE A 743 77.28 -104.31 10.47
N ARG A 744 76.82 -104.89 9.35
CA ARG A 744 76.61 -104.15 8.09
C ARG A 744 75.50 -103.11 8.24
N TYR A 745 74.44 -103.40 9.00
CA TYR A 745 73.41 -102.43 9.38
C TYR A 745 73.94 -101.33 10.32
N ARG A 746 74.68 -101.70 11.39
CA ARG A 746 75.42 -100.75 12.24
C ARG A 746 76.45 -99.94 11.45
N ARG A 747 77.02 -100.49 10.37
CA ARG A 747 77.93 -99.77 9.43
C ARG A 747 77.19 -98.76 8.55
N ALA A 748 75.89 -98.93 8.31
CA ALA A 748 75.04 -97.87 7.75
C ALA A 748 74.73 -96.80 8.81
N GLN A 749 74.40 -97.20 10.04
CA GLN A 749 74.28 -96.26 11.18
C GLN A 749 75.60 -95.51 11.46
N LEU A 750 76.76 -96.12 11.20
CA LEU A 750 78.09 -95.50 11.28
C LEU A 750 78.27 -94.41 10.22
N VAL A 751 77.63 -94.53 9.04
CA VAL A 751 77.57 -93.43 8.05
C VAL A 751 76.64 -92.31 8.54
N GLN A 752 75.61 -92.61 9.32
CA GLN A 752 74.78 -91.60 9.98
C GLN A 752 75.57 -90.90 11.09
N ALA A 753 76.31 -91.65 11.93
CA ALA A 753 77.26 -91.11 12.91
C ALA A 753 78.40 -90.27 12.27
N LYS A 754 78.71 -90.46 10.98
CA LYS A 754 79.62 -89.55 10.24
C LYS A 754 78.98 -88.19 9.94
N ALA A 755 77.67 -88.12 9.72
CA ALA A 755 76.96 -86.84 9.66
C ALA A 755 76.97 -86.10 11.01
N ASP A 756 77.42 -86.76 12.08
CA ASP A 756 77.40 -86.23 13.44
C ASP A 756 78.80 -85.91 13.95
N ILE A 757 79.79 -86.65 13.43
CA ILE A 757 81.16 -86.15 13.32
C ILE A 757 81.15 -84.83 12.52
N GLU A 758 80.28 -84.67 11.51
CA GLU A 758 80.04 -83.38 10.82
C GLU A 758 79.62 -82.27 11.79
N VAL A 759 78.66 -82.54 12.70
CA VAL A 759 78.24 -81.60 13.76
C VAL A 759 79.37 -81.38 14.78
N MET A 760 80.15 -82.41 15.12
CA MET A 760 81.28 -82.27 16.03
C MET A 760 82.53 -81.63 15.39
N LYS A 761 82.53 -81.34 14.07
CA LYS A 761 83.47 -80.35 13.49
C LYS A 761 83.29 -78.99 14.16
N ASP A 762 82.08 -78.64 14.59
CA ASP A 762 81.82 -77.41 15.35
C ASP A 762 82.43 -77.45 16.76
N SER A 763 82.70 -78.63 17.33
CA SER A 763 83.49 -78.77 18.56
C SER A 763 85.00 -78.75 18.31
N TYR A 764 85.48 -79.30 17.17
CA TYR A 764 86.90 -79.24 16.82
C TYR A 764 87.39 -77.81 16.51
N LYS A 765 86.47 -76.83 16.35
CA LYS A 765 86.80 -75.39 16.45
C LYS A 765 87.64 -75.08 17.70
N GLN A 766 87.36 -75.72 18.83
CA GLN A 766 88.09 -75.56 20.09
C GLN A 766 89.50 -76.18 20.04
N LEU A 767 89.74 -77.15 19.16
CA LEU A 767 91.05 -77.81 19.02
C LEU A 767 91.96 -77.06 18.03
N LEU A 768 91.40 -76.22 17.15
CA LEU A 768 92.17 -75.22 16.40
C LEU A 768 92.79 -74.16 17.35
N GLU A 769 92.07 -73.77 18.41
CA GLU A 769 92.59 -72.89 19.47
C GLU A 769 93.70 -73.57 20.30
N ASP A 770 93.75 -74.91 20.37
CA ASP A 770 94.87 -75.66 20.95
C ASP A 770 96.09 -75.78 20.01
N ILE A 771 95.88 -75.68 18.70
CA ILE A 771 96.97 -75.70 17.69
C ILE A 771 97.77 -74.38 17.74
N GLU A 772 97.15 -73.25 18.04
CA GLU A 772 97.86 -71.99 18.30
C GLU A 772 98.88 -72.14 19.45
N LYS A 773 98.46 -72.77 20.55
CA LYS A 773 99.29 -73.08 21.74
C LYS A 773 100.42 -74.10 21.46
N ALA A 774 100.43 -74.73 20.28
CA ALA A 774 101.50 -75.61 19.82
C ALA A 774 102.54 -74.85 18.97
N ASN A 775 102.10 -73.91 18.12
CA ASN A 775 102.99 -73.05 17.32
C ASN A 775 103.95 -72.25 18.21
N ASP A 776 103.46 -71.72 19.35
CA ASP A 776 104.27 -71.00 20.34
C ASP A 776 105.49 -71.81 20.80
N LYS A 777 105.37 -73.13 20.89
CA LYS A 777 106.44 -74.05 21.34
C LYS A 777 107.44 -74.37 20.24
N GLU A 778 107.03 -74.35 18.97
CA GLU A 778 107.94 -74.56 17.84
C GLU A 778 108.93 -73.40 17.70
N THR A 779 108.46 -72.15 17.90
CA THR A 779 109.29 -70.94 17.77
C THR A 779 110.47 -70.91 18.76
N CYS A 780 110.38 -71.63 19.88
CA CYS A 780 111.44 -71.72 20.88
C CYS A 780 112.64 -72.56 20.43
N LYS A 781 112.44 -73.62 19.63
CA LYS A 781 113.54 -74.56 19.30
C LYS A 781 114.48 -74.07 18.20
N LYS A 782 113.97 -73.38 17.18
CA LYS A 782 114.76 -72.96 16.00
C LYS A 782 115.96 -72.07 16.36
N ARG A 783 115.83 -71.26 17.43
CA ARG A 783 116.83 -70.30 17.92
C ARG A 783 118.04 -70.91 18.63
N PHE A 784 118.07 -72.24 18.86
CA PHE A 784 119.14 -72.89 19.65
C PHE A 784 120.22 -73.56 18.79
N LEU A 785 119.95 -73.87 17.52
CA LEU A 785 120.86 -74.62 16.63
C LEU A 785 122.02 -73.80 16.05
N GLU A 786 121.90 -72.47 16.05
CA GLU A 786 122.76 -71.58 15.25
C GLU A 786 124.10 -71.25 15.94
N THR A 787 124.18 -71.37 17.27
CA THR A 787 125.29 -70.82 18.06
C THR A 787 126.46 -71.78 18.32
N LEU A 788 126.24 -73.10 18.41
CA LEU A 788 127.28 -74.06 18.84
C LEU A 788 128.11 -74.70 17.72
N LYS A 789 127.75 -74.49 16.45
CA LYS A 789 128.63 -74.78 15.30
C LYS A 789 129.96 -74.02 15.33
N HIS A 790 130.08 -73.01 16.20
CA HIS A 790 131.14 -72.01 16.19
C HIS A 790 132.38 -72.36 17.06
N GLN A 791 132.30 -73.33 17.98
CA GLN A 791 133.27 -73.42 19.10
C GLN A 791 134.21 -74.63 19.11
N ILE A 792 133.91 -75.73 18.39
CA ILE A 792 134.75 -76.95 18.41
C ILE A 792 135.98 -76.84 17.49
N SER A 793 136.02 -75.85 16.60
CA SER A 793 137.19 -75.45 15.81
C SER A 793 138.45 -75.21 16.66
N ASP A 794 138.28 -74.67 17.87
CA ASP A 794 139.34 -73.94 18.59
C ASP A 794 140.22 -74.83 19.50
N GLN A 795 139.96 -76.14 19.55
CA GLN A 795 140.61 -77.06 20.50
C GLN A 795 141.41 -78.19 19.81
N LEU A 796 141.07 -78.55 18.56
CA LEU A 796 141.90 -79.44 17.73
C LEU A 796 143.36 -78.95 17.63
N GLU A 797 143.55 -77.63 17.64
CA GLU A 797 144.88 -77.01 17.60
C GLU A 797 145.77 -77.26 18.82
N LYS A 798 145.21 -77.64 19.99
CA LYS A 798 145.96 -77.65 21.25
C LYS A 798 146.58 -78.99 21.58
N GLN A 799 145.88 -80.11 21.36
CA GLN A 799 146.40 -81.44 21.72
C GLN A 799 147.48 -81.93 20.75
N LEU A 800 147.47 -81.46 19.50
CA LEU A 800 148.57 -81.60 18.52
C LEU A 800 149.93 -81.03 18.98
N ARG A 801 149.96 -80.35 20.14
CA ARG A 801 151.16 -79.80 20.80
C ARG A 801 151.69 -80.72 21.91
N ALA A 802 150.87 -81.61 22.48
CA ALA A 802 151.20 -82.43 23.64
C ALA A 802 152.00 -83.69 23.26
N ASP A 803 151.45 -84.59 22.46
CA ASP A 803 152.02 -85.94 22.25
C ASP A 803 153.37 -85.91 21.49
N LYS A 804 153.63 -84.83 20.74
CA LYS A 804 154.93 -84.53 20.12
C LYS A 804 156.08 -84.35 21.13
N SER A 805 155.77 -84.17 22.43
CA SER A 805 156.77 -84.14 23.51
C SER A 805 157.10 -85.54 24.02
N LEU A 806 156.08 -86.35 24.33
CA LEU A 806 156.24 -87.70 24.89
C LEU A 806 156.92 -88.67 23.91
N HIS A 807 156.61 -88.55 22.62
CA HIS A 807 157.18 -89.39 21.55
C HIS A 807 158.69 -89.14 21.30
N LYS A 808 159.33 -88.20 22.01
CA LYS A 808 160.80 -88.08 22.08
C LYS A 808 161.40 -88.98 23.15
N VAL A 809 160.90 -88.90 24.38
CA VAL A 809 161.56 -89.47 25.59
C VAL A 809 161.77 -90.97 25.48
N TYR A 810 160.77 -91.72 25.01
CA TYR A 810 160.88 -93.17 24.85
C TYR A 810 161.90 -93.61 23.79
N LYS A 811 162.19 -92.75 22.82
CA LYS A 811 163.10 -93.04 21.70
C LYS A 811 164.57 -92.99 22.11
N ASP A 812 164.90 -92.25 23.16
CA ASP A 812 166.27 -92.15 23.68
C ASP A 812 166.69 -93.39 24.49
N ILE A 813 165.73 -94.14 25.05
CA ILE A 813 165.98 -95.37 25.82
C ILE A 813 166.35 -96.55 24.88
N GLN A 814 165.75 -96.63 23.69
CA GLN A 814 166.10 -97.65 22.69
C GLN A 814 167.53 -97.54 22.14
N ASN A 815 168.23 -96.42 22.34
CA ASN A 815 169.46 -96.09 21.61
C ASN A 815 170.78 -96.37 22.36
N LYS A 816 170.78 -97.00 23.56
CA LYS A 816 171.92 -96.86 24.51
C LYS A 816 172.61 -98.10 25.11
N LYS A 817 172.26 -99.35 24.73
CA LYS A 817 173.08 -100.54 25.06
C LYS A 817 173.21 -101.53 23.89
N LEU A 818 173.87 -101.05 22.83
CA LEU A 818 174.80 -101.88 22.06
C LEU A 818 176.22 -101.63 22.60
N CYS A 819 177.13 -102.58 22.41
CA CYS A 819 178.56 -102.53 22.77
C CYS A 819 178.93 -102.46 24.28
N ALA A 820 179.06 -103.63 24.92
CA ALA A 820 180.15 -103.97 25.87
C ALA A 820 179.98 -105.43 26.36
N ASP A 821 181.05 -106.24 26.34
CA ASP A 821 180.95 -107.69 26.59
C ASP A 821 180.75 -108.09 28.07
N ASP A 822 179.82 -109.03 28.29
CA ASP A 822 179.89 -110.21 29.16
C ASP A 822 180.43 -110.14 30.61
N SER A 823 180.45 -108.97 31.26
CA SER A 823 180.65 -108.92 32.73
C SER A 823 179.81 -107.89 33.47
N LEU A 824 179.70 -106.65 32.97
CA LEU A 824 179.12 -105.55 33.75
C LEU A 824 177.61 -105.35 33.56
N ILE A 825 177.04 -105.75 32.41
CA ILE A 825 175.60 -105.58 32.13
C ILE A 825 174.77 -106.56 32.97
N LEU A 826 175.20 -107.82 33.08
CA LEU A 826 174.57 -108.85 33.90
C LEU A 826 174.42 -108.42 35.38
N MET A 827 175.32 -107.58 35.88
CA MET A 827 175.26 -107.05 37.25
C MET A 827 174.19 -105.97 37.43
N GLN A 828 174.00 -105.10 36.42
CA GLN A 828 172.97 -104.05 36.46
C GLN A 828 171.55 -104.61 36.20
N GLU A 829 171.41 -105.65 35.39
CA GLU A 829 170.14 -106.34 35.21
C GLU A 829 169.70 -107.08 36.48
N LYS A 830 170.65 -107.67 37.22
CA LYS A 830 170.39 -108.24 38.56
C LYS A 830 169.92 -107.18 39.56
N ASP A 831 170.51 -105.98 39.54
CA ASP A 831 170.15 -104.89 40.45
C ASP A 831 168.80 -104.23 40.12
N ILE A 832 168.45 -104.10 38.84
CA ILE A 832 167.12 -103.65 38.41
C ILE A 832 166.06 -104.71 38.73
N ALA A 833 166.34 -106.00 38.47
CA ALA A 833 165.42 -107.08 38.82
C ALA A 833 165.18 -107.18 40.35
N ILE A 834 166.18 -106.84 41.18
CA ILE A 834 165.99 -106.73 42.63
C ILE A 834 165.03 -105.58 42.98
N ARG A 835 165.18 -104.41 42.36
CA ARG A 835 164.26 -103.28 42.61
C ARG A 835 162.85 -103.50 42.05
N GLU A 836 162.69 -104.17 40.91
CA GLU A 836 161.37 -104.60 40.43
C GLU A 836 160.73 -105.64 41.37
N LEU A 837 161.52 -106.52 42.00
CA LEU A 837 161.02 -107.45 43.02
C LEU A 837 160.66 -106.73 44.35
N GLU A 838 161.37 -105.67 44.72
CA GLU A 838 160.99 -104.82 45.86
C GLU A 838 159.69 -104.03 45.58
N GLU A 839 159.55 -103.46 44.39
CA GLU A 839 158.34 -102.71 44.00
C GLU A 839 157.12 -103.64 43.78
N GLN A 840 157.32 -104.85 43.26
CA GLN A 840 156.29 -105.90 43.24
C GLN A 840 155.90 -106.36 44.66
N ASN A 841 156.83 -106.39 45.62
CA ASN A 841 156.49 -106.62 47.03
C ASN A 841 155.65 -105.46 47.60
N GLY A 842 155.98 -104.21 47.24
CA GLY A 842 155.19 -103.03 47.60
C GLY A 842 153.76 -103.07 47.03
N LEU A 843 153.63 -103.39 45.74
CA LEU A 843 152.33 -103.58 45.08
C LEU A 843 151.56 -104.79 45.61
N ALA A 844 152.24 -105.89 45.99
CA ALA A 844 151.61 -107.00 46.68
C ALA A 844 151.03 -106.57 48.03
N LEU A 845 151.75 -105.78 48.83
CA LEU A 845 151.23 -105.20 50.07
C LEU A 845 150.09 -104.21 49.83
N GLN A 846 150.11 -103.46 48.73
CA GLN A 846 149.04 -102.53 48.36
C GLN A 846 147.78 -103.27 47.86
N HIS A 847 147.93 -104.38 47.13
CA HIS A 847 146.83 -105.28 46.77
C HIS A 847 146.29 -106.04 47.98
N ILE A 848 147.14 -106.45 48.93
CA ILE A 848 146.73 -107.00 50.23
C ILE A 848 145.98 -105.93 51.04
N THR A 849 146.35 -104.66 50.92
CA THR A 849 145.61 -103.52 51.51
C THR A 849 144.24 -103.36 50.87
N GLU A 850 144.14 -103.35 49.53
CA GLU A 850 142.84 -103.37 48.85
C GLU A 850 142.00 -104.60 49.19
N LEU A 851 142.63 -105.75 49.41
CA LEU A 851 141.98 -106.99 49.84
C LEU A 851 141.25 -106.79 51.17
N THR A 852 141.87 -106.11 52.13
CA THR A 852 141.15 -105.71 53.36
C THR A 852 140.16 -104.57 53.13
N VAL A 853 140.43 -103.61 52.23
CA VAL A 853 139.48 -102.51 51.94
C VAL A 853 138.16 -103.04 51.39
N ARG A 854 138.24 -104.12 50.62
CA ARG A 854 137.12 -104.78 49.95
C ARG A 854 136.58 -105.96 50.79
N HIS A 855 137.38 -106.57 51.67
CA HIS A 855 137.00 -107.74 52.48
C HIS A 855 137.49 -107.63 53.94
N ALA A 856 136.69 -106.95 54.77
CA ALA A 856 136.87 -106.88 56.23
C ALA A 856 136.92 -108.28 56.91
N GLU A 857 136.35 -109.30 56.29
CA GLU A 857 136.37 -110.70 56.77
C GLU A 857 137.72 -111.41 56.55
N ALA A 858 138.50 -110.97 55.56
CA ALA A 858 139.85 -111.48 55.34
C ALA A 858 140.87 -110.82 56.29
N GLU A 859 140.56 -109.61 56.79
CA GLU A 859 141.40 -108.82 57.67
C GLU A 859 141.91 -109.58 58.92
N PRO A 860 141.11 -110.37 59.67
CA PRO A 860 141.58 -111.11 60.83
C PRO A 860 142.47 -112.30 60.45
N TYR A 861 142.15 -112.99 59.34
CA TYR A 861 142.91 -114.15 58.88
C TYR A 861 144.27 -113.74 58.29
N ILE A 862 144.28 -112.66 57.50
CA ILE A 862 145.51 -112.06 56.97
C ILE A 862 146.33 -111.46 58.11
N LYS A 863 145.74 -110.72 59.07
CA LYS A 863 146.46 -110.26 60.28
C LYS A 863 147.01 -111.43 61.10
N LYS A 864 146.35 -112.59 61.13
CA LYS A 864 146.86 -113.80 61.82
C LYS A 864 148.06 -114.43 61.10
N LEU A 865 147.98 -114.70 59.79
CA LEU A 865 149.11 -115.20 58.99
C LEU A 865 150.28 -114.21 58.97
N LEU A 866 149.98 -112.91 58.92
CA LEU A 866 150.96 -111.84 59.07
C LEU A 866 151.34 -111.59 60.54
N SER A 867 150.81 -112.30 61.54
CA SER A 867 151.33 -112.29 62.92
C SER A 867 152.26 -113.47 63.19
N ASP A 868 152.05 -114.59 62.49
CA ASP A 868 153.02 -115.70 62.45
C ASP A 868 154.31 -115.33 61.67
N LYS A 869 154.36 -114.13 61.04
CA LYS A 869 155.49 -113.57 60.24
C LYS A 869 155.76 -112.04 60.34
N ASN A 870 154.83 -111.18 60.83
CA ASN A 870 154.86 -109.71 61.24
C ASN A 870 154.31 -108.48 60.31
N MET A 871 152.95 -108.14 60.09
CA MET A 871 152.26 -106.94 59.34
C MET A 871 150.68 -106.52 59.58
N VAL A 872 150.00 -105.44 58.97
CA VAL A 872 148.62 -104.74 59.34
C VAL A 872 147.72 -103.89 58.26
N LEU A 873 146.31 -103.73 58.25
CA LEU A 873 145.35 -103.14 57.14
C LEU A 873 143.76 -102.63 57.41
N PRO A 874 142.84 -101.98 56.49
CA PRO A 874 141.41 -101.24 56.60
C PRO A 874 140.13 -101.36 55.50
N CYS A 875 138.92 -100.55 55.32
CA CYS A 875 137.46 -100.77 54.57
C CYS A 875 136.41 -99.64 53.82
N THR A 876 135.20 -99.86 53.04
CA THR A 876 134.14 -98.87 52.23
C THR A 876 132.51 -99.14 51.75
N ASN A 877 131.61 -98.30 50.96
CA ASN A 877 130.02 -98.42 50.54
C ASN A 877 129.09 -97.53 49.39
N TYR A 878 127.68 -97.66 49.01
CA TYR A 878 126.72 -96.97 47.86
C TYR A 878 124.99 -96.97 47.71
N LEU A 879 124.13 -96.25 46.78
CA LEU A 879 122.50 -96.11 46.56
C LEU A 879 121.63 -95.51 45.20
N LYS A 880 120.22 -95.65 44.83
CA LYS A 880 119.21 -94.88 43.75
C LYS A 880 117.55 -95.19 43.39
N PRO A 881 116.54 -94.34 42.77
CA PRO A 881 114.97 -94.53 42.36
C PRO A 881 113.99 -93.72 41.20
N SER A 882 112.62 -93.97 40.78
CA SER A 882 111.51 -93.05 39.98
C SER A 882 109.97 -93.46 39.32
N PRO A 883 109.04 -92.68 38.51
CA PRO A 883 107.43 -92.79 38.19
C PRO A 883 106.46 -92.22 36.89
N THR A 884 105.04 -92.40 36.70
CA THR A 884 103.76 -91.69 35.92
C THR A 884 102.87 -92.19 34.56
N SER A 885 101.66 -91.85 33.83
CA SER A 885 100.29 -91.00 33.63
C SER A 885 99.08 -91.34 32.46
N SER A 886 97.84 -90.67 32.12
CA SER A 886 96.63 -91.01 31.08
C SER A 886 95.36 -90.03 30.47
N ARG A 887 94.29 -90.39 29.55
CA ARG A 887 92.96 -89.65 28.92
C ARG A 887 91.77 -90.48 28.09
N CYS A 888 90.57 -90.25 27.30
CA CYS A 888 89.49 -89.31 26.53
C CYS A 888 87.98 -89.97 26.10
N HIS A 889 86.84 -89.74 25.24
CA HIS A 889 86.07 -88.92 24.09
C HIS A 889 84.42 -89.13 23.72
N SER A 890 83.67 -88.73 22.56
CA SER A 890 82.07 -88.60 22.25
C SER A 890 81.26 -88.60 20.77
N SER A 891 79.84 -88.43 20.56
CA SER A 891 78.84 -88.54 19.28
C SER A 891 77.49 -87.58 19.09
N THR A 892 76.32 -87.49 18.24
CA THR A 892 75.32 -88.10 17.13
C THR A 892 74.15 -87.06 16.51
N SER A 893 73.11 -86.97 15.51
CA SER A 893 72.27 -87.51 14.23
C SER A 893 71.32 -86.38 13.43
N SER A 894 70.53 -86.26 12.24
CA SER A 894 70.05 -86.72 10.80
C SER A 894 69.02 -85.68 10.00
N ILE A 895 68.23 -85.60 8.80
CA ILE A 895 67.67 -86.16 7.40
C ILE A 895 66.86 -85.02 6.48
N SER A 896 66.04 -84.91 5.30
CA SER A 896 65.29 -85.49 4.01
C SER A 896 64.58 -84.33 3.05
N THR A 897 63.72 -84.21 1.91
CA THR A 897 63.11 -84.70 0.52
C THR A 897 62.03 -83.67 -0.17
N LYS A 898 61.26 -83.52 -1.37
CA LYS A 898 60.87 -83.88 -2.87
C LYS A 898 59.75 -82.82 -3.51
N MET A 899 59.03 -82.63 -4.72
CA MET A 899 58.75 -83.03 -6.22
C MET A 899 57.98 -81.98 -7.25
N ALA A 900 57.13 -82.27 -8.35
CA ALA A 900 56.80 -81.41 -9.63
C ALA A 900 55.38 -81.36 -10.54
N THR A 901 55.26 -80.55 -11.68
CA THR A 901 54.26 -80.15 -12.85
C THR A 901 52.99 -79.19 -12.77
N ARG A 902 52.53 -78.53 -13.91
CA ARG A 902 51.64 -77.29 -14.02
C ARG A 902 50.34 -77.34 -14.91
N LYS A 903 49.45 -76.32 -14.76
CA LYS A 903 48.17 -75.90 -15.46
C LYS A 903 46.88 -76.33 -14.71
N SER A 904 45.80 -75.55 -14.46
CA SER A 904 45.12 -74.35 -15.02
C SER A 904 43.86 -74.67 -15.86
N GLU A 905 42.66 -74.35 -15.33
CA GLU A 905 41.36 -74.18 -16.04
C GLU A 905 40.73 -75.46 -16.67
N ASN A 906 39.42 -75.62 -16.93
CA ASN A 906 38.15 -74.99 -16.45
C ASN A 906 36.94 -75.87 -16.92
N VAL A 907 35.70 -75.38 -16.70
CA VAL A 907 34.45 -75.60 -17.48
C VAL A 907 33.59 -76.89 -17.29
N PHE A 908 32.27 -76.68 -17.52
CA PHE A 908 31.21 -77.54 -18.08
C PHE A 908 30.28 -78.42 -17.20
N SER A 909 29.01 -77.99 -17.11
CA SER A 909 27.86 -78.63 -17.81
C SER A 909 26.80 -77.53 -18.10
N THR A 910 26.22 -77.32 -19.30
CA THR A 910 25.13 -78.05 -20.01
C THR A 910 23.86 -78.31 -19.16
N LEU A 911 22.61 -78.10 -19.65
CA LEU A 911 22.05 -78.13 -21.02
C LEU A 911 20.85 -77.16 -21.28
N CYS A 912 20.48 -77.04 -22.56
CA CYS A 912 19.28 -76.40 -23.19
C CYS A 912 18.04 -77.35 -23.17
N PRO A 913 16.86 -77.12 -23.83
CA PRO A 913 16.47 -76.17 -24.92
C PRO A 913 15.15 -75.37 -24.65
N SER A 914 14.51 -74.57 -25.53
CA SER A 914 14.49 -74.32 -27.00
C SER A 914 13.92 -72.88 -27.27
N THR A 915 13.83 -72.22 -28.45
CA THR A 915 14.42 -72.23 -29.82
C THR A 915 13.95 -70.95 -30.57
N GLU A 916 14.61 -70.56 -31.69
CA GLU A 916 14.18 -69.57 -32.72
C GLU A 916 14.01 -68.07 -32.31
N SER A 917 14.26 -67.02 -33.13
CA SER A 917 15.06 -66.80 -34.38
C SER A 917 14.98 -65.28 -34.77
N LEU A 918 15.89 -64.55 -35.46
CA LEU A 918 17.37 -64.51 -35.66
C LEU A 918 17.79 -63.13 -36.29
N GLY A 919 19.03 -62.68 -36.10
CA GLY A 919 19.69 -61.57 -36.87
C GLY A 919 19.50 -60.11 -36.37
N SER A 920 20.31 -59.10 -36.74
CA SER A 920 21.57 -59.10 -37.52
C SER A 920 22.41 -57.77 -37.43
N ILE A 921 23.71 -57.88 -37.11
CA ILE A 921 24.90 -57.17 -37.72
C ILE A 921 25.11 -55.61 -37.66
N VAL A 922 26.24 -55.22 -37.02
CA VAL A 922 27.23 -54.12 -37.31
C VAL A 922 26.93 -52.60 -37.11
N ASN A 923 27.45 -52.06 -35.98
CA ASN A 923 28.61 -51.13 -35.79
C ASN A 923 28.73 -49.69 -36.41
N ILE A 924 29.46 -48.81 -35.68
CA ILE A 924 30.12 -47.51 -36.01
C ILE A 924 29.30 -46.18 -35.98
N GLN A 925 29.64 -45.33 -34.98
CA GLN A 925 30.00 -43.87 -34.96
C GLN A 925 29.67 -42.91 -36.15
N ALA A 926 29.52 -41.58 -36.01
CA ALA A 926 29.73 -40.63 -34.89
C ALA A 926 28.94 -39.28 -35.03
N ASN A 927 28.95 -38.47 -33.95
CA ASN A 927 28.80 -37.00 -33.81
C ASN A 927 27.88 -36.18 -34.76
N PHE A 928 26.95 -35.39 -34.19
CA PHE A 928 27.21 -33.96 -33.84
C PHE A 928 26.09 -33.37 -32.92
N GLU A 929 26.14 -32.07 -32.66
CA GLU A 929 25.28 -31.23 -31.79
C GLU A 929 23.83 -31.09 -32.37
N ASP A 930 22.78 -30.59 -31.68
CA ASP A 930 22.70 -29.28 -31.00
C ASP A 930 21.42 -29.08 -30.12
N THR A 931 21.45 -28.05 -29.26
CA THR A 931 20.39 -27.20 -28.66
C THR A 931 19.03 -27.76 -28.12
N SER A 932 18.89 -27.66 -26.78
CA SER A 932 17.95 -26.74 -26.07
C SER A 932 16.77 -27.24 -25.18
N LEU A 933 16.41 -26.35 -24.22
CA LEU A 933 15.15 -26.16 -23.45
C LEU A 933 14.71 -27.12 -22.30
N HIS A 934 14.61 -26.50 -21.10
CA HIS A 934 13.63 -26.72 -20.01
C HIS A 934 13.60 -28.04 -19.16
N GLY A 935 13.36 -27.88 -17.84
CA GLY A 935 12.78 -28.94 -16.98
C GLY A 935 13.39 -29.12 -15.57
N LYS A 936 12.65 -28.84 -14.49
CA LYS A 936 13.15 -28.91 -13.08
C LYS A 936 12.92 -30.27 -12.37
N ALA A 937 14.02 -30.85 -11.86
CA ALA A 937 14.23 -31.45 -10.51
C ALA A 937 13.30 -32.54 -9.89
N LYS A 938 13.90 -33.53 -9.16
CA LYS A 938 13.61 -33.89 -7.72
C LYS A 938 14.30 -35.17 -7.14
N ARG A 939 14.79 -35.04 -5.87
CA ARG A 939 14.73 -35.98 -4.70
C ARG A 939 15.53 -37.32 -4.63
N CYS A 940 15.55 -37.87 -3.38
CA CYS A 940 15.88 -39.24 -2.89
C CYS A 940 17.34 -39.50 -2.40
N THR A 941 17.67 -40.33 -1.38
CA THR A 941 16.88 -41.06 -0.33
C THR A 941 17.71 -41.54 0.90
N ASP A 942 17.03 -41.75 2.04
CA ASP A 942 17.17 -42.75 3.15
C ASP A 942 17.78 -44.14 2.79
N PRO A 943 18.23 -45.06 3.72
CA PRO A 943 17.28 -45.89 4.57
C PRO A 943 17.77 -46.74 5.81
N SER A 944 16.80 -47.46 6.43
CA SER A 944 16.89 -48.88 6.94
C SER A 944 17.17 -49.13 8.47
N THR A 945 16.79 -50.25 9.17
CA THR A 945 16.41 -51.64 8.75
C THR A 945 15.60 -52.51 9.79
N ARG A 946 14.59 -53.31 9.32
CA ARG A 946 13.99 -54.62 9.84
C ARG A 946 13.37 -54.72 11.27
N PRO A 947 12.49 -55.72 11.62
CA PRO A 947 12.06 -57.00 10.98
C PRO A 947 10.54 -57.00 10.56
N LYS A 948 9.63 -58.02 10.54
CA LYS A 948 9.57 -59.47 10.95
C LYS A 948 8.63 -60.33 10.03
N LYS A 949 7.76 -61.25 10.55
CA LYS A 949 7.04 -62.37 9.85
C LYS A 949 5.93 -63.03 10.75
N PRO A 950 5.04 -63.96 10.28
CA PRO A 950 4.43 -64.19 8.94
C PRO A 950 2.96 -64.76 8.87
N ILE A 951 2.41 -64.97 7.63
CA ILE A 951 1.40 -66.00 7.19
C ILE A 951 -0.08 -65.88 7.71
N SER A 952 -1.20 -66.07 6.96
CA SER A 952 -1.58 -66.23 5.51
C SER A 952 -3.16 -66.21 5.41
N GLN A 953 -3.97 -66.49 4.36
CA GLN A 953 -3.86 -66.80 2.91
C GLN A 953 -5.26 -66.65 2.20
N CYS A 954 -5.31 -66.65 0.84
CA CYS A 954 -6.46 -66.95 -0.07
C CYS A 954 -7.75 -66.07 -0.03
N SER A 955 -8.54 -65.88 -1.13
CA SER A 955 -8.32 -66.11 -2.59
C SER A 955 -9.46 -65.54 -3.48
N THR A 956 -9.13 -64.83 -4.57
CA THR A 956 -9.82 -64.77 -5.92
C THR A 956 -11.34 -64.42 -6.04
N GLN A 957 -11.87 -63.77 -7.10
CA GLN A 957 -11.34 -63.30 -8.41
C GLN A 957 -12.22 -62.17 -9.05
N SER A 958 -11.92 -61.83 -10.32
CA SER A 958 -12.74 -61.14 -11.36
C SER A 958 -12.97 -59.61 -11.33
N SER A 959 -12.16 -58.93 -12.16
CA SER A 959 -12.52 -57.99 -13.27
C SER A 959 -13.20 -56.60 -13.06
N SER A 960 -12.54 -55.63 -13.71
CA SER A 960 -13.05 -54.58 -14.62
C SER A 960 -13.66 -53.25 -14.12
N SER A 961 -12.91 -52.18 -14.43
CA SER A 961 -13.32 -50.86 -14.98
C SER A 961 -14.18 -49.86 -14.17
N ASP A 962 -13.44 -48.83 -13.71
CA ASP A 962 -13.72 -47.39 -13.89
C ASP A 962 -14.68 -46.59 -12.98
N LYS A 963 -14.02 -45.84 -12.09
CA LYS A 963 -14.20 -44.38 -11.86
C LYS A 963 -15.49 -43.87 -11.21
N SER A 964 -15.69 -44.32 -9.97
CA SER A 964 -15.79 -43.44 -8.78
C SER A 964 -16.48 -42.07 -8.96
N GLY A 965 -17.76 -42.00 -8.54
CA GLY A 965 -18.49 -40.73 -8.41
C GLY A 965 -18.23 -39.97 -7.10
N LEU A 966 -18.95 -38.86 -6.95
CA LEU A 966 -19.00 -38.03 -5.73
C LEU A 966 -19.70 -38.76 -4.58
N ALA A 967 -19.42 -38.37 -3.34
CA ALA A 967 -20.34 -38.55 -2.21
C ALA A 967 -20.39 -37.29 -1.34
N LYS A 968 -21.59 -36.74 -1.10
CA LYS A 968 -21.81 -35.70 -0.09
C LYS A 968 -22.30 -36.35 1.21
N LYS A 969 -21.73 -35.88 2.32
CA LYS A 969 -22.23 -35.90 3.71
C LYS A 969 -23.55 -36.64 4.00
N LYS A 970 -23.51 -37.51 5.00
CA LYS A 970 -23.67 -36.96 6.36
C LYS A 970 -22.29 -36.85 6.99
#